data_AF-A0A934WRY5-F1
#
_entry.id   AF-A0A934WRY5-F1
#
_cell.length_a   1.000
_cell.length_b   1.000
_cell.length_c   1.000
_cell.angle_alpha   90.00
_cell.angle_beta   90.00
_cell.angle_gamma   90.00
#
_symmetry.space_group_name_H-M   'P 1'
#
loop_
_entity.id
_entity.type
_entity.pdbx_description
1 polymer ?
#
loop_
_entity_poly.entity_id
_entity_poly.type
_entity_poly.pdbx_seq_one_letter_code
_entity_poly.pdbx_strand_id
1 'polypeptide(L)'
;MKKKFLSLVLSLTVALTAACSLHASFSAAQANDAVGQTQFAQNTIRGAAVLHCFNWSYNEIKNNLPDIAAAGYTAVQTSPVQKPKSYKSSYTSTSGQWWKLYQPLTLSVADGGTWLGTKSELKALCSEADKYNIKVIVDIVANHMANNTSGGGYSHLSENVESNLKNSAYYHSETYGVNDNSRYEMTHGHLGMPDLNTANSYVQKRVLGLLKECVDCGVDGFRFDAAKHIELPSDDSSTKSEFWPYVINGIKSYKSDVFCYGEILNTAATSMSNYTKYIDVTDNKTGNSALSAAKNSNASSLAASNYQMGAGASYSVLWAESHDTYMHDETSGVSNSVIAKAWAITGARAKSTSLYFARPNSTMGLASSDTSWKSTAVREINKFKNYFMGQSEYLASSGKTAYIERGTTGVCIAKLDGSGDVSLTANKMESGTYKDQISGNTFTVSGGKIKGTVGSKGVAVVYNAPSEPTTVPATAAPTTIAPTTTVPATTAAPTTVEPAAEETQPTTVPATQVTVGDTDEDGEITIKDVTTIQRYIAELEIMPRVGKTGDTNGDGELDIADATLLQMFLAEYDIESRIGQILTIEAPASEPATKPQDYTVYFTNSRSWSGTIYCYYWSDENSHMLTWPGEKMTYDRTNSSNQKIYTFTVPANIDYLMFNNNDKQTVKIPFDGTVLRFYAKSSTDSSGKYEYGTW
;
A
#
# COMPACT_ATOMS: atom_id res chain seq x y z
N MET A 1 75.91 9.41 -41.56
CA MET A 1 76.76 8.25 -41.17
C MET A 1 76.03 7.42 -40.10
N LYS A 2 76.64 6.31 -39.65
CA LYS A 2 76.33 5.47 -38.45
C LYS A 2 75.48 6.14 -37.34
N LYS A 3 74.65 5.46 -36.53
CA LYS A 3 73.92 4.17 -36.54
C LYS A 3 73.09 4.12 -35.23
N LYS A 4 72.11 3.21 -35.07
CA LYS A 4 71.47 2.90 -33.77
C LYS A 4 72.49 2.36 -32.74
N PHE A 5 72.21 2.42 -31.42
CA PHE A 5 72.12 1.22 -30.56
C PHE A 5 71.43 1.50 -29.20
N LEU A 6 71.31 0.45 -28.38
CA LEU A 6 70.50 0.27 -27.15
C LEU A 6 71.40 -0.35 -26.04
N SER A 7 70.85 -0.61 -24.84
CA SER A 7 71.46 -1.21 -23.63
C SER A 7 72.10 -0.16 -22.70
N LEU A 8 71.64 0.06 -21.46
CA LEU A 8 71.35 -0.84 -20.32
C LEU A 8 72.63 -1.38 -19.67
N VAL A 9 72.88 -0.94 -18.42
CA VAL A 9 73.74 -1.57 -17.41
C VAL A 9 72.96 -1.59 -16.10
N LEU A 10 73.07 -2.68 -15.35
CA LEU A 10 72.34 -2.97 -14.12
C LEU A 10 73.21 -2.72 -12.88
N SER A 11 72.61 -2.28 -11.78
CA SER A 11 73.16 -2.48 -10.42
C SER A 11 72.01 -2.79 -9.47
N LEU A 12 72.19 -3.78 -8.57
CA LEU A 12 71.07 -4.44 -7.89
C LEU A 12 71.50 -5.12 -6.58
N THR A 13 71.01 -4.63 -5.44
CA THR A 13 70.87 -5.27 -4.10
C THR A 13 70.20 -4.19 -3.19
N VAL A 14 69.06 -4.37 -2.52
CA VAL A 14 68.58 -5.40 -1.57
C VAL A 14 69.39 -5.34 -0.25
N ALA A 15 68.85 -5.02 0.92
CA ALA A 15 67.46 -4.78 1.38
C ALA A 15 67.41 -3.62 2.46
N LEU A 16 66.44 -3.40 3.36
CA LEU A 16 65.27 -4.15 3.86
C LEU A 16 64.10 -3.23 4.32
N THR A 17 63.60 -3.36 5.56
CA THR A 17 62.32 -2.82 6.08
C THR A 17 62.45 -1.88 7.29
N ALA A 18 61.58 -0.88 7.40
CA ALA A 18 60.82 -0.54 8.62
C ALA A 18 59.66 0.42 8.29
N ALA A 19 58.57 0.41 9.06
CA ALA A 19 57.40 1.27 8.84
C ALA A 19 56.80 1.79 10.16
N CYS A 20 56.39 3.06 10.20
CA CYS A 20 55.42 3.72 11.10
C CYS A 20 55.26 5.19 10.61
N SER A 21 54.13 5.66 10.07
CA SER A 21 52.83 5.95 10.70
C SER A 21 52.75 7.30 11.46
N LEU A 22 52.85 8.43 10.74
CA LEU A 22 52.33 9.71 11.26
C LEU A 22 50.80 9.68 11.28
N HIS A 23 50.21 9.91 12.45
CA HIS A 23 48.78 10.13 12.62
C HIS A 23 48.47 11.63 12.51
N ALA A 24 47.47 11.98 11.68
CA ALA A 24 46.85 13.30 11.66
C ALA A 24 45.36 13.14 12.00
N SER A 25 45.00 13.34 13.26
CA SER A 25 43.66 13.08 13.77
C SER A 25 42.67 14.16 13.35
N PHE A 26 41.86 13.88 12.32
CA PHE A 26 40.64 14.63 12.04
C PHE A 26 39.44 13.87 12.60
N SER A 27 38.76 14.47 13.59
CA SER A 27 37.50 13.95 14.12
C SER A 27 36.37 14.20 13.12
N ALA A 28 36.18 13.27 12.20
CA ALA A 28 34.93 13.19 11.45
C ALA A 28 33.78 12.87 12.43
N ALA A 29 32.74 13.71 12.42
CA ALA A 29 31.52 13.40 13.16
C ALA A 29 30.85 12.19 12.50
N GLN A 30 30.65 11.11 13.26
CA GLN A 30 29.98 9.91 12.75
C GLN A 30 28.49 10.19 12.56
N ALA A 31 28.08 10.40 11.32
CA ALA A 31 26.73 10.08 10.92
C ALA A 31 26.57 8.55 10.96
N ASN A 32 25.51 8.05 11.60
CA ASN A 32 25.20 6.62 11.57
C ASN A 32 24.55 6.29 10.23
N ASP A 33 25.38 5.97 9.23
CA ASP A 33 24.95 5.45 7.92
C ASP A 33 24.37 4.03 8.06
N ALA A 34 23.12 3.97 8.52
CA ALA A 34 22.29 2.76 8.46
C ALA A 34 21.86 2.51 7.00
N VAL A 35 22.80 2.04 6.17
CA VAL A 35 22.53 1.61 4.79
C VAL A 35 21.73 0.31 4.82
N GLY A 36 20.42 0.45 4.96
CA GLY A 36 19.45 -0.63 4.77
C GLY A 36 19.48 -1.18 3.34
N GLN A 37 18.96 -2.40 3.18
CA GLN A 37 19.05 -3.15 1.92
C GLN A 37 18.36 -2.44 0.74
N THR A 38 18.81 -2.76 -0.48
CA THR A 38 18.34 -2.16 -1.74
C THR A 38 16.92 -2.58 -2.12
N GLN A 39 15.92 -2.07 -1.42
CA GLN A 39 14.56 -2.00 -1.95
C GLN A 39 14.39 -0.72 -2.77
N PHE A 40 14.12 -0.89 -4.08
CA PHE A 40 13.73 0.23 -4.95
C PHE A 40 12.24 0.56 -4.82
N ALA A 41 11.39 -0.37 -4.36
CA ALA A 41 10.04 -0.05 -3.89
C ALA A 41 10.11 0.75 -2.57
N GLN A 42 9.04 1.45 -2.21
CA GLN A 42 8.98 2.32 -1.02
C GLN A 42 7.92 1.81 -0.04
N ASN A 43 8.18 1.91 1.26
CA ASN A 43 7.23 1.42 2.29
C ASN A 43 5.92 2.23 2.36
N THR A 44 5.79 3.32 1.60
CA THR A 44 4.59 4.15 1.53
C THR A 44 4.24 4.52 0.10
N ILE A 45 2.97 4.39 -0.28
CA ILE A 45 2.45 4.74 -1.60
C ILE A 45 2.59 6.25 -1.90
N ARG A 46 2.34 7.11 -0.89
CA ARG A 46 2.39 8.58 -1.08
C ARG A 46 3.78 9.04 -1.50
N GLY A 47 3.85 9.75 -2.62
CA GLY A 47 5.10 10.27 -3.16
C GLY A 47 5.94 9.26 -3.96
N ALA A 48 5.44 8.03 -4.17
CA ALA A 48 6.10 6.97 -4.95
C ALA A 48 5.53 6.86 -6.38
N ALA A 49 6.07 5.92 -7.17
CA ALA A 49 5.58 5.58 -8.51
C ALA A 49 4.55 4.43 -8.45
N VAL A 50 3.41 4.62 -9.11
CA VAL A 50 2.27 3.70 -9.16
C VAL A 50 1.98 3.29 -10.61
N LEU A 51 1.71 2.01 -10.86
CA LEU A 51 1.29 1.51 -12.17
C LEU A 51 -0.24 1.34 -12.21
N HIS A 52 -0.94 2.04 -13.08
CA HIS A 52 -2.37 1.80 -13.33
C HIS A 52 -2.52 0.61 -14.28
N CYS A 53 -2.81 -0.57 -13.72
CA CYS A 53 -3.07 -1.83 -14.43
C CYS A 53 -4.50 -1.88 -15.00
N PHE A 54 -4.83 -0.88 -15.83
CA PHE A 54 -6.18 -0.61 -16.31
C PHE A 54 -6.77 -1.76 -17.14
N ASN A 55 -7.90 -2.31 -16.67
CA ASN A 55 -8.58 -3.52 -17.17
C ASN A 55 -7.79 -4.85 -17.06
N TRP A 56 -6.67 -4.90 -16.34
CA TRP A 56 -5.96 -6.16 -16.11
C TRP A 56 -6.69 -6.99 -15.04
N SER A 57 -6.80 -8.31 -15.24
CA SER A 57 -7.29 -9.20 -14.18
C SER A 57 -6.30 -9.32 -13.02
N TYR A 58 -6.79 -9.66 -11.83
CA TYR A 58 -5.95 -9.82 -10.64
C TYR A 58 -4.83 -10.85 -10.87
N ASN A 59 -5.12 -11.92 -11.62
CA ASN A 59 -4.11 -12.89 -12.05
C ASN A 59 -3.09 -12.31 -13.03
N GLU A 60 -3.50 -11.49 -14.00
CA GLU A 60 -2.56 -10.86 -14.94
C GLU A 60 -1.65 -9.85 -14.26
N ILE A 61 -2.15 -9.11 -13.27
CA ILE A 61 -1.31 -8.25 -12.40
C ILE A 61 -0.34 -9.13 -11.60
N LYS A 62 -0.85 -10.17 -10.94
CA LYS A 62 -0.08 -11.13 -10.12
C LYS A 62 1.07 -11.77 -10.91
N ASN A 63 0.79 -12.26 -12.11
CA ASN A 63 1.76 -12.87 -13.03
C ASN A 63 2.84 -11.89 -13.50
N ASN A 64 2.58 -10.57 -13.48
CA ASN A 64 3.52 -9.53 -13.88
C ASN A 64 4.26 -8.87 -12.71
N LEU A 65 3.96 -9.21 -11.43
CA LEU A 65 4.59 -8.60 -10.25
C LEU A 65 6.13 -8.55 -10.29
N PRO A 66 6.86 -9.59 -10.76
CA PRO A 66 8.32 -9.51 -10.90
C PRO A 66 8.78 -8.38 -11.82
N ASP A 67 8.10 -8.19 -12.95
CA ASP A 67 8.40 -7.13 -13.93
C ASP A 67 7.95 -5.74 -13.43
N ILE A 68 6.89 -5.67 -12.63
CA ILE A 68 6.39 -4.43 -12.01
C ILE A 68 7.38 -3.94 -10.94
N ALA A 69 7.88 -4.85 -10.10
CA ALA A 69 8.93 -4.55 -9.12
C ALA A 69 10.27 -4.21 -9.80
N ALA A 70 10.67 -4.97 -10.83
CA ALA A 70 11.85 -4.65 -11.64
C ALA A 70 11.73 -3.31 -12.37
N ALA A 71 10.52 -2.88 -12.74
CA ALA A 71 10.21 -1.57 -13.29
C ALA A 71 10.18 -0.42 -12.25
N GLY A 72 10.46 -0.70 -10.97
CA GLY A 72 10.62 0.30 -9.91
C GLY A 72 9.31 0.93 -9.42
N TYR A 73 8.16 0.32 -9.70
CA TYR A 73 6.91 0.74 -9.07
C TYR A 73 6.91 0.36 -7.58
N THR A 74 6.15 1.11 -6.79
CA THR A 74 5.86 0.81 -5.39
C THR A 74 4.45 0.26 -5.21
N ALA A 75 3.54 0.59 -6.12
CA ALA A 75 2.16 0.11 -6.05
C ALA A 75 1.58 -0.15 -7.44
N VAL A 76 0.57 -1.01 -7.48
CA VAL A 76 -0.35 -1.19 -8.60
C VAL A 76 -1.70 -0.56 -8.26
N GLN A 77 -2.42 -0.10 -9.28
CA GLN A 77 -3.83 0.26 -9.18
C GLN A 77 -4.65 -0.64 -10.11
N THR A 78 -5.66 -1.33 -9.55
CA THR A 78 -6.67 -2.07 -10.33
C THR A 78 -7.73 -1.13 -10.90
N SER A 79 -8.51 -1.61 -11.87
CA SER A 79 -9.83 -1.02 -12.19
C SER A 79 -10.88 -1.42 -11.12
N PRO A 80 -12.13 -0.89 -11.17
CA PRO A 80 -13.10 -1.05 -10.09
C PRO A 80 -13.40 -2.49 -9.70
N VAL A 81 -13.26 -2.78 -8.40
CA VAL A 81 -13.45 -4.12 -7.81
C VAL A 81 -14.92 -4.56 -7.72
N GLN A 82 -15.85 -3.61 -7.89
CA GLN A 82 -17.29 -3.83 -7.75
C GLN A 82 -17.87 -4.56 -8.96
N LYS A 83 -19.05 -5.19 -8.79
CA LYS A 83 -19.66 -5.98 -9.87
C LYS A 83 -20.14 -5.06 -11.01
N PRO A 84 -19.65 -5.21 -12.26
CA PRO A 84 -19.99 -4.30 -13.35
C PRO A 84 -21.43 -4.48 -13.86
N LYS A 85 -22.03 -3.40 -14.40
CA LYS A 85 -23.39 -3.37 -14.97
C LYS A 85 -23.72 -4.56 -15.87
N SER A 86 -22.74 -5.00 -16.67
CA SER A 86 -22.85 -6.23 -17.43
C SER A 86 -21.46 -6.79 -17.71
N TYR A 87 -21.30 -8.09 -17.48
CA TYR A 87 -20.16 -8.87 -17.93
C TYR A 87 -20.62 -9.79 -19.06
N LYS A 88 -19.80 -9.91 -20.11
CA LYS A 88 -19.91 -10.96 -21.12
C LYS A 88 -18.54 -11.58 -21.30
N SER A 89 -18.48 -12.91 -21.26
CA SER A 89 -17.26 -13.71 -21.42
C SER A 89 -16.60 -13.58 -22.80
N SER A 90 -17.23 -12.90 -23.75
CA SER A 90 -16.56 -12.35 -24.92
C SER A 90 -15.65 -11.18 -24.49
N TYR A 91 -14.41 -11.48 -24.13
CA TYR A 91 -13.35 -10.50 -23.79
C TYR A 91 -12.98 -9.50 -24.93
N THR A 92 -13.67 -9.55 -26.06
CA THR A 92 -13.21 -9.21 -27.41
C THR A 92 -13.04 -7.72 -27.76
N SER A 93 -13.30 -6.78 -26.84
CA SER A 93 -13.01 -5.36 -27.06
C SER A 93 -12.97 -4.57 -25.76
N THR A 94 -11.84 -3.96 -25.43
CA THR A 94 -11.73 -3.01 -24.32
C THR A 94 -12.52 -1.72 -24.60
N SER A 95 -12.37 -1.15 -25.80
CA SER A 95 -13.03 0.10 -26.23
C SER A 95 -14.55 0.06 -26.01
N GLY A 96 -15.21 -1.06 -26.33
CA GLY A 96 -16.65 -1.21 -26.17
C GLY A 96 -17.14 -1.60 -24.75
N GLN A 97 -16.25 -1.92 -23.80
CA GLN A 97 -16.65 -2.54 -22.52
C GLN A 97 -16.09 -1.88 -21.25
N TRP A 98 -14.94 -1.18 -21.30
CA TRP A 98 -14.23 -0.69 -20.10
C TRP A 98 -15.10 0.11 -19.12
N TRP A 99 -15.93 1.01 -19.65
CA TRP A 99 -16.83 1.91 -18.91
C TRP A 99 -17.84 1.18 -18.02
N LYS A 100 -18.05 -0.13 -18.22
CA LYS A 100 -18.99 -0.95 -17.44
C LYS A 100 -18.46 -1.30 -16.05
N LEU A 101 -17.14 -1.25 -15.83
CA LEU A 101 -16.55 -1.32 -14.49
C LEU A 101 -16.92 -0.07 -13.68
N TYR A 102 -17.08 1.08 -14.37
CA TYR A 102 -17.54 2.34 -13.80
C TYR A 102 -19.07 2.47 -13.71
N GLN A 103 -19.79 1.34 -13.72
CA GLN A 103 -21.23 1.29 -13.43
C GLN A 103 -21.50 0.10 -12.51
N PRO A 104 -21.33 0.26 -11.18
CA PRO A 104 -21.43 -0.84 -10.25
C PRO A 104 -22.87 -1.30 -10.05
N LEU A 105 -23.04 -2.60 -9.82
CA LEU A 105 -24.26 -3.26 -9.35
C LEU A 105 -24.26 -3.47 -7.84
N THR A 106 -23.09 -3.43 -7.19
CA THR A 106 -22.89 -3.71 -5.77
C THR A 106 -21.98 -2.68 -5.09
N LEU A 107 -22.17 -2.49 -3.79
CA LEU A 107 -21.18 -1.92 -2.88
C LEU A 107 -20.53 -3.06 -2.08
N SER A 108 -19.92 -3.97 -2.82
CA SER A 108 -19.11 -5.12 -2.36
C SER A 108 -18.13 -5.52 -3.46
N VAL A 109 -17.07 -6.23 -3.11
CA VAL A 109 -16.13 -6.84 -4.07
C VAL A 109 -16.87 -7.85 -4.95
N ALA A 110 -16.57 -7.84 -6.25
CA ALA A 110 -17.14 -8.79 -7.20
C ALA A 110 -16.51 -10.17 -7.03
N ASP A 111 -17.27 -11.11 -6.48
CA ASP A 111 -16.87 -12.53 -6.49
C ASP A 111 -17.27 -13.19 -7.82
N GLY A 112 -16.46 -12.92 -8.85
CA GLY A 112 -16.71 -13.36 -10.22
C GLY A 112 -17.76 -12.53 -10.96
N GLY A 113 -18.05 -12.92 -12.20
CA GLY A 113 -18.94 -12.15 -13.08
C GLY A 113 -18.39 -10.78 -13.47
N THR A 114 -17.06 -10.64 -13.52
CA THR A 114 -16.32 -9.45 -13.96
C THR A 114 -15.08 -9.88 -14.75
N TRP A 115 -14.46 -8.96 -15.51
CA TRP A 115 -13.20 -9.22 -16.22
C TRP A 115 -11.98 -9.24 -15.29
N LEU A 116 -12.12 -8.80 -14.04
CA LEU A 116 -11.00 -8.67 -13.11
C LEU A 116 -10.69 -9.95 -12.34
N GLY A 117 -11.70 -10.76 -12.01
CA GLY A 117 -11.57 -12.02 -11.25
C GLY A 117 -12.60 -12.14 -10.13
N THR A 118 -12.25 -12.94 -9.13
CA THR A 118 -12.98 -13.21 -7.88
C THR A 118 -12.39 -12.46 -6.69
N LYS A 119 -13.08 -12.47 -5.54
CA LYS A 119 -12.58 -11.94 -4.26
C LYS A 119 -11.35 -12.73 -3.78
N SER A 120 -11.37 -14.05 -3.98
CA SER A 120 -10.21 -14.92 -3.72
C SER A 120 -9.00 -14.56 -4.59
N GLU A 121 -9.21 -14.25 -5.87
CA GLU A 121 -8.11 -13.83 -6.76
C GLU A 121 -7.56 -12.42 -6.43
N LEU A 122 -8.38 -11.49 -5.93
CA LEU A 122 -7.90 -10.23 -5.36
C LEU A 122 -7.02 -10.48 -4.12
N LYS A 123 -7.43 -11.39 -3.24
CA LYS A 123 -6.64 -11.78 -2.07
C LYS A 123 -5.32 -12.46 -2.44
N ALA A 124 -5.34 -13.31 -3.46
CA ALA A 124 -4.15 -13.95 -4.01
C ALA A 124 -3.21 -12.95 -4.71
N LEU A 125 -3.73 -11.87 -5.32
CA LEU A 125 -2.92 -10.78 -5.85
C LEU A 125 -2.20 -10.04 -4.71
N CYS A 126 -2.90 -9.59 -3.67
CA CYS A 126 -2.29 -8.83 -2.57
C CYS A 126 -1.22 -9.67 -1.84
N SER A 127 -1.54 -10.94 -1.54
CA SER A 127 -0.64 -11.89 -0.87
C SER A 127 0.63 -12.21 -1.68
N GLU A 128 0.57 -12.10 -3.02
CA GLU A 128 1.77 -12.23 -3.87
C GLU A 128 2.52 -10.90 -3.97
N ALA A 129 1.81 -9.77 -4.02
CA ALA A 129 2.39 -8.43 -4.16
C ALA A 129 3.28 -8.02 -2.98
N ASP A 130 2.91 -8.38 -1.76
CA ASP A 130 3.74 -8.16 -0.56
C ASP A 130 5.12 -8.83 -0.66
N LYS A 131 5.25 -9.98 -1.34
CA LYS A 131 6.54 -10.67 -1.56
C LYS A 131 7.54 -9.83 -2.37
N TYR A 132 7.04 -8.85 -3.14
CA TYR A 132 7.84 -7.92 -3.93
C TYR A 132 7.88 -6.50 -3.32
N ASN A 133 7.30 -6.31 -2.13
CA ASN A 133 6.96 -5.00 -1.54
C ASN A 133 6.18 -4.09 -2.52
N ILE A 134 5.25 -4.68 -3.26
CA ILE A 134 4.31 -3.96 -4.14
C ILE A 134 2.98 -3.83 -3.41
N LYS A 135 2.51 -2.60 -3.26
CA LYS A 135 1.25 -2.27 -2.59
C LYS A 135 0.07 -2.27 -3.57
N VAL A 136 -1.12 -2.66 -3.12
CA VAL A 136 -2.31 -2.75 -3.96
C VAL A 136 -3.28 -1.61 -3.67
N ILE A 137 -3.51 -0.76 -4.66
CA ILE A 137 -4.58 0.24 -4.70
C ILE A 137 -5.73 -0.36 -5.52
N VAL A 138 -6.97 -0.18 -5.05
CA VAL A 138 -8.16 -0.51 -5.83
C VAL A 138 -8.95 0.74 -6.17
N ASP A 139 -9.63 0.70 -7.31
CA ASP A 139 -10.55 1.75 -7.75
C ASP A 139 -11.95 1.50 -7.16
N ILE A 140 -12.61 2.56 -6.70
CA ILE A 140 -13.87 2.53 -5.94
C ILE A 140 -14.85 3.55 -6.52
N VAL A 141 -15.96 3.07 -7.07
CA VAL A 141 -17.08 3.88 -7.51
C VAL A 141 -18.08 4.04 -6.37
N ALA A 142 -17.95 5.13 -5.63
CA ALA A 142 -18.79 5.46 -4.47
C ALA A 142 -19.85 6.54 -4.74
N ASN A 143 -19.82 7.19 -5.91
CA ASN A 143 -20.70 8.30 -6.26
C ASN A 143 -22.04 7.87 -6.86
N HIS A 144 -22.06 6.79 -7.66
CA HIS A 144 -23.22 6.44 -8.48
C HIS A 144 -23.30 4.93 -8.74
N MET A 145 -24.50 4.47 -9.10
CA MET A 145 -24.77 3.06 -9.45
C MET A 145 -25.14 2.91 -10.93
N ALA A 146 -25.11 1.68 -11.44
CA ALA A 146 -25.47 1.38 -12.83
C ALA A 146 -26.88 1.85 -13.20
N ASN A 147 -27.00 2.49 -14.37
CA ASN A 147 -28.30 2.74 -14.99
C ASN A 147 -28.81 1.51 -15.79
N ASN A 148 -30.10 1.43 -16.09
CA ASN A 148 -30.64 0.53 -17.12
C ASN A 148 -30.54 1.22 -18.49
N THR A 149 -31.25 2.35 -18.64
CA THR A 149 -31.28 3.23 -19.81
C THR A 149 -30.48 4.51 -19.56
N SER A 150 -30.18 5.29 -20.61
CA SER A 150 -29.52 6.59 -20.48
C SER A 150 -30.35 7.55 -19.62
N GLY A 151 -29.75 8.06 -18.54
CA GLY A 151 -30.36 8.94 -17.54
C GLY A 151 -29.83 8.61 -16.14
N GLY A 152 -29.76 9.61 -15.25
CA GLY A 152 -29.06 9.47 -13.97
C GLY A 152 -29.89 9.71 -12.71
N GLY A 153 -31.21 9.91 -12.82
CA GLY A 153 -32.10 9.86 -11.66
C GLY A 153 -32.41 8.42 -11.24
N TYR A 154 -32.91 8.21 -10.02
CA TYR A 154 -33.30 6.89 -9.49
C TYR A 154 -34.22 6.08 -10.42
N SER A 155 -35.10 6.74 -11.19
CA SER A 155 -35.96 6.09 -12.20
C SER A 155 -35.22 5.33 -13.30
N HIS A 156 -33.91 5.59 -13.47
CA HIS A 156 -33.04 4.90 -14.41
C HIS A 156 -32.18 3.81 -13.76
N LEU A 157 -32.34 3.50 -12.46
CA LEU A 157 -31.54 2.48 -11.77
C LEU A 157 -31.62 1.12 -12.46
N SER A 158 -30.47 0.43 -12.57
CA SER A 158 -30.48 -0.91 -13.16
C SER A 158 -31.22 -1.92 -12.28
N GLU A 159 -32.08 -2.71 -12.90
CA GLU A 159 -32.77 -3.82 -12.24
C GLU A 159 -31.80 -4.88 -11.68
N ASN A 160 -30.54 -4.88 -12.12
CA ASN A 160 -29.49 -5.79 -11.69
C ASN A 160 -28.69 -5.31 -10.47
N VAL A 161 -28.93 -4.08 -9.97
CA VAL A 161 -28.33 -3.57 -8.71
C VAL A 161 -28.82 -4.43 -7.53
N GLU A 162 -27.98 -4.62 -6.50
CA GLU A 162 -28.36 -5.39 -5.31
C GLU A 162 -29.65 -4.85 -4.65
N SER A 163 -30.55 -5.76 -4.24
CA SER A 163 -31.92 -5.43 -3.80
C SER A 163 -31.96 -4.49 -2.59
N ASN A 164 -30.99 -4.66 -1.68
CA ASN A 164 -30.75 -3.84 -0.50
C ASN A 164 -30.29 -2.39 -0.82
N LEU A 165 -29.99 -2.05 -2.09
CA LEU A 165 -29.70 -0.70 -2.56
C LEU A 165 -30.87 -0.07 -3.34
N LYS A 166 -31.95 -0.79 -3.65
CA LYS A 166 -33.08 -0.28 -4.46
C LYS A 166 -34.08 0.61 -3.70
N ASN A 167 -33.65 1.33 -2.67
CA ASN A 167 -34.50 2.34 -2.03
C ASN A 167 -34.22 3.71 -2.65
N SER A 168 -35.25 4.42 -3.09
CA SER A 168 -35.10 5.76 -3.67
C SER A 168 -34.44 6.76 -2.71
N ALA A 169 -34.58 6.56 -1.39
CA ALA A 169 -33.92 7.39 -0.37
C ALA A 169 -32.37 7.25 -0.33
N TYR A 170 -31.79 6.31 -1.09
CA TYR A 170 -30.34 6.16 -1.24
C TYR A 170 -29.77 6.91 -2.45
N TYR A 171 -30.61 7.65 -3.18
CA TYR A 171 -30.23 8.40 -4.38
C TYR A 171 -30.67 9.86 -4.27
N HIS A 172 -30.02 10.74 -5.02
CA HIS A 172 -30.50 12.11 -5.21
C HIS A 172 -31.80 12.12 -6.04
N SER A 173 -32.65 13.09 -5.77
CA SER A 173 -33.97 13.26 -6.41
C SER A 173 -33.90 14.01 -7.74
N GLU A 174 -32.78 14.69 -7.92
CA GLU A 174 -32.38 15.59 -8.97
C GLU A 174 -32.31 14.90 -10.34
N THR A 175 -33.02 15.46 -11.32
CA THR A 175 -33.13 14.91 -12.68
C THR A 175 -32.30 15.71 -13.70
N TYR A 176 -31.28 16.43 -13.24
CA TYR A 176 -30.40 17.26 -14.06
C TYR A 176 -28.94 16.76 -13.99
N GLY A 177 -28.15 17.13 -15.00
CA GLY A 177 -26.72 16.79 -15.06
C GLY A 177 -25.83 17.74 -14.24
N VAL A 178 -24.61 17.28 -13.93
CA VAL A 178 -23.60 18.05 -13.19
C VAL A 178 -23.24 19.40 -13.84
N ASN A 179 -22.92 20.39 -13.02
CA ASN A 179 -22.48 21.72 -13.47
C ASN A 179 -21.20 22.15 -12.72
N ASP A 180 -20.09 22.31 -13.46
CA ASP A 180 -18.77 22.66 -12.90
C ASP A 180 -18.69 24.04 -12.21
N ASN A 181 -19.74 24.86 -12.31
CA ASN A 181 -19.83 26.20 -11.72
C ASN A 181 -20.69 26.27 -10.44
N SER A 182 -21.37 25.18 -10.06
CA SER A 182 -22.33 25.16 -8.95
C SER A 182 -22.03 23.97 -8.04
N ARG A 183 -21.62 24.23 -6.79
CA ARG A 183 -21.17 23.16 -5.87
C ARG A 183 -22.30 22.17 -5.53
N TYR A 184 -23.55 22.63 -5.48
CA TYR A 184 -24.73 21.77 -5.30
C TYR A 184 -24.98 20.92 -6.56
N GLU A 185 -25.11 21.54 -7.74
CA GLU A 185 -25.37 20.79 -8.98
C GLU A 185 -24.21 19.84 -9.35
N MET A 186 -22.97 20.18 -8.98
CA MET A 186 -21.82 19.28 -9.11
C MET A 186 -21.95 18.01 -8.26
N THR A 187 -22.59 18.07 -7.09
CA THR A 187 -22.58 16.98 -6.09
C THR A 187 -23.93 16.31 -5.87
N HIS A 188 -25.01 16.90 -6.38
CA HIS A 188 -26.37 16.35 -6.32
C HIS A 188 -26.96 16.17 -7.73
N GLY A 189 -26.35 16.75 -8.77
CA GLY A 189 -26.69 16.49 -10.16
C GLY A 189 -25.96 15.26 -10.69
N HIS A 190 -26.58 14.55 -11.63
CA HIS A 190 -26.13 13.21 -12.01
C HIS A 190 -25.08 13.21 -13.15
N LEU A 191 -24.17 12.24 -13.13
CA LEU A 191 -23.23 11.96 -14.25
C LEU A 191 -23.88 11.20 -15.43
N GLY A 192 -25.22 11.13 -15.48
CA GLY A 192 -25.96 10.28 -16.42
C GLY A 192 -26.15 8.85 -15.92
N MET A 193 -25.83 8.61 -14.64
CA MET A 193 -25.96 7.36 -13.89
C MET A 193 -26.57 7.66 -12.52
N PRO A 194 -27.45 6.80 -11.96
CA PRO A 194 -28.09 6.93 -10.64
C PRO A 194 -27.16 7.44 -9.54
N ASP A 195 -27.31 8.73 -9.23
CA ASP A 195 -26.44 9.44 -8.30
C ASP A 195 -26.82 9.13 -6.85
N LEU A 196 -25.85 8.69 -6.04
CA LEU A 196 -26.08 8.24 -4.67
C LEU A 196 -26.23 9.42 -3.71
N ASN A 197 -27.22 9.35 -2.84
CA ASN A 197 -27.34 10.25 -1.69
C ASN A 197 -26.26 9.89 -0.67
N THR A 198 -25.06 10.45 -0.82
CA THR A 198 -23.91 10.09 0.02
C THR A 198 -24.02 10.64 1.44
N ALA A 199 -24.93 11.59 1.68
CA ALA A 199 -25.37 12.01 3.01
C ALA A 199 -26.17 10.93 3.77
N ASN A 200 -26.71 9.93 3.07
CA ASN A 200 -27.46 8.85 3.71
C ASN A 200 -26.52 7.88 4.45
N SER A 201 -26.70 7.77 5.77
CA SER A 201 -25.87 6.91 6.63
C SER A 201 -25.85 5.42 6.23
N TYR A 202 -26.85 4.93 5.49
CA TYR A 202 -26.82 3.58 4.93
C TYR A 202 -25.86 3.45 3.75
N VAL A 203 -25.84 4.43 2.83
CA VAL A 203 -24.87 4.50 1.71
C VAL A 203 -23.45 4.59 2.27
N GLN A 204 -23.22 5.47 3.26
CA GLN A 204 -21.94 5.60 3.95
C GLN A 204 -21.46 4.28 4.58
N LYS A 205 -22.38 3.52 5.20
CA LYS A 205 -22.10 2.18 5.75
C LYS A 205 -21.76 1.16 4.66
N ARG A 206 -22.50 1.13 3.54
CA ARG A 206 -22.22 0.20 2.43
C ARG A 206 -20.88 0.50 1.76
N VAL A 207 -20.54 1.77 1.51
CA VAL A 207 -19.22 2.16 0.99
C VAL A 207 -18.10 1.80 1.97
N LEU A 208 -18.24 2.12 3.27
CA LEU A 208 -17.24 1.72 4.27
C LEU A 208 -17.09 0.18 4.38
N GLY A 209 -18.19 -0.57 4.23
CA GLY A 209 -18.17 -2.03 4.18
C GLY A 209 -17.34 -2.57 3.02
N LEU A 210 -17.55 -2.04 1.80
CA LEU A 210 -16.71 -2.34 0.62
C LEU A 210 -15.22 -2.06 0.89
N LEU A 211 -14.88 -0.92 1.50
CA LEU A 211 -13.47 -0.61 1.80
C LEU A 211 -12.84 -1.60 2.80
N LYS A 212 -13.59 -2.02 3.82
CA LYS A 212 -13.14 -3.06 4.77
C LYS A 212 -12.92 -4.39 4.05
N GLU A 213 -13.89 -4.83 3.25
CA GLU A 213 -13.82 -6.06 2.48
C GLU A 213 -12.58 -6.10 1.55
N CYS A 214 -12.19 -4.96 0.98
CA CYS A 214 -10.94 -4.82 0.25
C CYS A 214 -9.70 -4.99 1.17
N VAL A 215 -9.68 -4.35 2.35
CA VAL A 215 -8.61 -4.52 3.34
C VAL A 215 -8.50 -5.97 3.82
N ASP A 216 -9.60 -6.70 3.96
CA ASP A 216 -9.64 -8.12 4.34
C ASP A 216 -9.07 -9.05 3.23
N CYS A 217 -9.02 -8.54 2.00
CA CYS A 217 -8.28 -9.13 0.87
C CYS A 217 -6.79 -8.70 0.84
N GLY A 218 -6.35 -7.79 1.71
CA GLY A 218 -4.96 -7.30 1.77
C GLY A 218 -4.70 -5.95 1.09
N VAL A 219 -5.73 -5.23 0.64
CA VAL A 219 -5.57 -3.93 -0.06
C VAL A 219 -4.93 -2.85 0.83
N ASP A 220 -4.13 -1.98 0.21
CA ASP A 220 -3.37 -0.90 0.87
C ASP A 220 -3.87 0.51 0.53
N GLY A 221 -4.73 0.66 -0.46
CA GLY A 221 -5.20 1.98 -0.87
C GLY A 221 -6.41 2.00 -1.79
N PHE A 222 -6.96 3.20 -1.96
CA PHE A 222 -8.21 3.46 -2.65
C PHE A 222 -8.09 4.67 -3.57
N ARG A 223 -8.41 4.50 -4.86
CA ARG A 223 -8.74 5.58 -5.80
C ARG A 223 -10.26 5.73 -5.78
N PHE A 224 -10.76 6.87 -5.32
CA PHE A 224 -12.19 7.18 -5.39
C PHE A 224 -12.51 7.78 -6.76
N ASP A 225 -13.34 7.07 -7.52
CA ASP A 225 -13.91 7.56 -8.77
C ASP A 225 -14.80 8.78 -8.56
N ALA A 226 -14.83 9.66 -9.55
CA ALA A 226 -15.70 10.84 -9.59
C ALA A 226 -15.66 11.73 -8.31
N ALA A 227 -14.61 11.66 -7.48
CA ALA A 227 -14.60 12.20 -6.11
C ALA A 227 -14.95 13.70 -5.99
N LYS A 228 -14.78 14.51 -7.05
CA LYS A 228 -15.27 15.91 -7.07
C LYS A 228 -16.80 16.04 -6.93
N HIS A 229 -17.53 15.01 -7.31
CA HIS A 229 -18.99 14.93 -7.30
C HIS A 229 -19.55 14.45 -5.95
N ILE A 230 -18.69 14.17 -4.97
CA ILE A 230 -19.12 13.92 -3.58
C ILE A 230 -18.93 15.18 -2.75
N GLU A 231 -19.95 15.51 -1.95
CA GLU A 231 -20.02 16.67 -1.08
C GLU A 231 -19.02 16.62 0.09
N LEU A 232 -18.69 17.77 0.69
CA LEU A 232 -17.76 17.89 1.80
C LEU A 232 -18.44 18.52 3.04
N PRO A 233 -18.00 18.19 4.28
CA PRO A 233 -18.49 18.85 5.50
C PRO A 233 -18.29 20.37 5.55
N SER A 234 -17.42 20.90 4.67
CA SER A 234 -17.11 22.32 4.50
C SER A 234 -17.92 23.04 3.42
N ASP A 235 -18.78 22.34 2.69
CA ASP A 235 -19.73 22.96 1.76
C ASP A 235 -20.93 23.56 2.53
N ASP A 236 -21.81 24.29 1.84
CA ASP A 236 -22.95 24.97 2.49
C ASP A 236 -23.99 23.98 3.05
N SER A 237 -24.86 24.46 3.95
CA SER A 237 -25.80 23.62 4.71
C SER A 237 -26.85 22.88 3.88
N SER A 238 -27.07 23.28 2.63
CA SER A 238 -27.91 22.57 1.66
C SER A 238 -27.18 21.42 0.96
N THR A 239 -25.84 21.44 0.96
CA THR A 239 -25.00 20.62 0.09
C THR A 239 -24.16 19.62 0.88
N LYS A 240 -23.75 19.95 2.10
CA LYS A 240 -22.74 19.19 2.85
C LYS A 240 -23.24 17.87 3.45
N SER A 241 -22.31 16.93 3.62
CA SER A 241 -22.50 15.76 4.48
C SER A 241 -21.19 15.29 5.11
N GLU A 242 -21.30 14.30 5.99
CA GLU A 242 -20.17 13.68 6.69
C GLU A 242 -19.58 12.47 5.94
N PHE A 243 -19.88 12.26 4.64
CA PHE A 243 -19.39 11.10 3.87
C PHE A 243 -17.87 10.92 4.00
N TRP A 244 -17.08 11.94 3.64
CA TRP A 244 -15.62 11.84 3.65
C TRP A 244 -15.05 11.54 5.05
N PRO A 245 -15.37 12.29 6.13
CA PRO A 245 -14.88 11.93 7.46
C PRO A 245 -15.41 10.58 7.95
N TYR A 246 -16.66 10.19 7.67
CA TYR A 246 -17.18 8.88 8.07
C TYR A 246 -16.41 7.73 7.40
N VAL A 247 -16.33 7.76 6.07
CA VAL A 247 -15.72 6.69 5.27
C VAL A 247 -14.20 6.65 5.51
N ILE A 248 -13.52 7.80 5.46
CA ILE A 248 -12.05 7.86 5.52
C ILE A 248 -11.52 7.66 6.95
N ASN A 249 -12.17 8.20 7.98
CA ASN A 249 -11.77 7.89 9.36
C ASN A 249 -12.20 6.47 9.76
N GLY A 250 -13.34 5.98 9.23
CA GLY A 250 -13.78 4.60 9.43
C GLY A 250 -12.76 3.59 8.92
N ILE A 251 -12.28 3.75 7.67
CA ILE A 251 -11.29 2.82 7.11
C ILE A 251 -9.90 2.99 7.74
N LYS A 252 -9.48 4.22 8.07
CA LYS A 252 -8.21 4.47 8.80
C LYS A 252 -8.25 4.01 10.27
N SER A 253 -9.44 3.78 10.83
CA SER A 253 -9.60 3.10 12.14
C SER A 253 -9.54 1.57 12.02
N TYR A 254 -9.63 1.03 10.80
CA TYR A 254 -9.58 -0.41 10.50
C TYR A 254 -8.18 -0.84 10.05
N LYS A 255 -7.56 -0.09 9.13
CA LYS A 255 -6.14 -0.20 8.73
C LYS A 255 -5.56 1.21 8.61
N SER A 256 -4.63 1.59 9.49
CA SER A 256 -4.22 2.99 9.70
C SER A 256 -3.35 3.61 8.61
N ASP A 257 -2.68 2.79 7.81
CA ASP A 257 -1.73 3.18 6.77
C ASP A 257 -2.36 3.31 5.36
N VAL A 258 -3.68 3.08 5.22
CA VAL A 258 -4.33 3.10 3.89
C VAL A 258 -4.16 4.42 3.13
N PHE A 259 -3.69 4.31 1.89
CA PHE A 259 -3.54 5.44 0.99
C PHE A 259 -4.84 5.72 0.23
N CYS A 260 -5.55 6.78 0.62
CA CYS A 260 -6.76 7.22 -0.06
C CYS A 260 -6.49 8.44 -0.94
N TYR A 261 -6.88 8.38 -2.22
CA TYR A 261 -6.90 9.54 -3.11
C TYR A 261 -8.16 9.59 -3.97
N GLY A 262 -8.58 10.79 -4.36
CA GLY A 262 -9.78 11.01 -5.18
C GLY A 262 -9.47 11.59 -6.55
N GLU A 263 -10.27 11.22 -7.53
CA GLU A 263 -10.27 11.90 -8.82
C GLU A 263 -11.00 13.24 -8.75
N ILE A 264 -10.27 14.30 -9.11
CA ILE A 264 -10.79 15.66 -9.24
C ILE A 264 -10.25 16.24 -10.55
N LEU A 265 -11.09 16.22 -11.58
CA LEU A 265 -10.74 16.74 -12.91
C LEU A 265 -11.10 18.22 -13.03
N ASN A 266 -10.09 19.04 -13.31
CA ASN A 266 -10.12 20.47 -13.67
C ASN A 266 -10.60 21.46 -12.60
N THR A 267 -11.66 21.14 -11.85
CA THR A 267 -12.26 21.98 -10.80
C THR A 267 -13.11 21.09 -9.88
N ALA A 268 -13.47 21.60 -8.69
CA ALA A 268 -14.47 20.98 -7.81
C ALA A 268 -15.49 22.01 -7.26
N ALA A 269 -15.56 23.22 -7.84
CA ALA A 269 -16.30 24.37 -7.30
C ALA A 269 -15.96 24.72 -5.82
N THR A 270 -14.87 24.19 -5.29
CA THR A 270 -14.35 24.37 -3.92
C THR A 270 -12.82 24.24 -3.92
N SER A 271 -12.16 24.61 -2.82
CA SER A 271 -10.69 24.50 -2.71
C SER A 271 -10.24 23.05 -2.52
N MET A 272 -9.15 22.63 -3.18
CA MET A 272 -8.54 21.32 -2.93
C MET A 272 -8.15 21.11 -1.45
N SER A 273 -7.86 22.21 -0.73
CA SER A 273 -7.59 22.19 0.72
C SER A 273 -8.75 21.67 1.58
N ASN A 274 -9.95 21.52 1.02
CA ASN A 274 -11.07 20.85 1.68
C ASN A 274 -11.05 19.32 1.50
N TYR A 275 -10.61 18.82 0.33
CA TYR A 275 -10.42 17.39 0.08
C TYR A 275 -9.16 16.84 0.77
N THR A 276 -8.06 17.59 0.75
CA THR A 276 -6.76 17.14 1.31
C THR A 276 -6.70 17.06 2.83
N LYS A 277 -7.81 17.35 3.51
CA LYS A 277 -8.06 16.97 4.92
C LYS A 277 -8.27 15.46 5.08
N TYR A 278 -8.70 14.76 4.02
CA TYR A 278 -9.11 13.36 4.05
C TYR A 278 -8.31 12.49 3.07
N ILE A 279 -8.17 12.96 1.82
CA ILE A 279 -7.64 12.19 0.67
C ILE A 279 -6.65 13.03 -0.16
N ASP A 280 -5.68 12.37 -0.80
CA ASP A 280 -4.88 13.02 -1.85
C ASP A 280 -5.76 13.24 -3.11
N VAL A 281 -5.35 14.09 -4.05
CA VAL A 281 -6.17 14.45 -5.22
C VAL A 281 -5.36 14.48 -6.52
N THR A 282 -6.00 14.19 -7.65
CA THR A 282 -5.36 14.30 -8.97
C THR A 282 -5.05 15.76 -9.33
N ASP A 283 -3.81 16.07 -9.73
CA ASP A 283 -3.48 17.32 -10.43
C ASP A 283 -3.40 17.07 -11.94
N ASN A 284 -4.57 16.80 -12.53
CA ASN A 284 -4.71 16.50 -13.94
C ASN A 284 -4.25 17.68 -14.82
N LYS A 285 -4.42 18.92 -14.35
CA LYS A 285 -3.99 20.13 -15.05
C LYS A 285 -2.47 20.21 -15.22
N THR A 286 -1.69 19.93 -14.17
CA THR A 286 -0.23 19.85 -14.29
C THR A 286 0.20 18.67 -15.17
N GLY A 287 -0.44 17.50 -15.06
CA GLY A 287 -0.17 16.34 -15.92
C GLY A 287 -0.41 16.63 -17.41
N ASN A 288 -1.62 17.08 -17.76
CA ASN A 288 -2.03 17.39 -19.13
C ASN A 288 -1.20 18.54 -19.72
N SER A 289 -0.77 19.52 -18.89
CA SER A 289 0.16 20.58 -19.28
C SER A 289 1.55 20.03 -19.63
N ALA A 290 2.10 19.14 -18.79
CA ALA A 290 3.39 18.52 -19.05
C ALA A 290 3.36 17.67 -20.34
N LEU A 291 2.30 16.88 -20.55
CA LEU A 291 2.16 16.10 -21.78
C LEU A 291 2.01 17.00 -23.02
N SER A 292 1.20 18.05 -22.95
CA SER A 292 1.04 19.02 -24.05
C SER A 292 2.34 19.76 -24.35
N ALA A 293 3.14 20.09 -23.34
CA ALA A 293 4.45 20.70 -23.49
C ALA A 293 5.47 19.74 -24.13
N ALA A 294 5.43 18.45 -23.79
CA ALA A 294 6.22 17.41 -24.44
C ALA A 294 5.80 17.19 -25.91
N LYS A 295 4.48 17.07 -26.20
CA LYS A 295 3.91 16.98 -27.56
C LYS A 295 4.39 18.15 -28.43
N ASN A 296 4.33 19.37 -27.91
CA ASN A 296 4.63 20.61 -28.64
C ASN A 296 6.13 21.02 -28.60
N SER A 297 7.03 20.16 -28.12
CA SER A 297 8.47 20.45 -27.99
C SER A 297 8.78 21.76 -27.24
N ASN A 298 8.01 22.04 -26.18
CA ASN A 298 8.10 23.24 -25.35
C ASN A 298 8.73 22.89 -23.98
N ALA A 299 10.05 23.01 -23.90
CA ALA A 299 10.80 22.63 -22.71
C ALA A 299 10.55 23.53 -21.49
N SER A 300 10.26 24.82 -21.69
CA SER A 300 10.01 25.77 -20.59
C SER A 300 8.67 25.52 -19.91
N SER A 301 7.61 25.19 -20.67
CA SER A 301 6.32 24.78 -20.07
C SER A 301 6.36 23.37 -19.48
N LEU A 302 7.20 22.47 -20.00
CA LEU A 302 7.40 21.14 -19.41
C LEU A 302 8.17 21.23 -18.07
N ALA A 303 9.08 22.19 -17.94
CA ALA A 303 9.82 22.47 -16.70
C ALA A 303 9.03 23.34 -15.68
N ALA A 304 7.72 23.55 -15.86
CA ALA A 304 6.91 24.33 -14.95
C ALA A 304 6.79 23.65 -13.57
N SER A 305 7.22 24.33 -12.52
CA SER A 305 7.27 23.78 -11.16
C SER A 305 5.92 23.83 -10.42
N ASN A 306 4.95 24.61 -10.89
CA ASN A 306 3.68 24.81 -10.20
C ASN A 306 2.69 23.63 -10.35
N TYR A 307 1.99 23.34 -9.26
CA TYR A 307 0.85 22.43 -9.21
C TYR A 307 -0.42 23.25 -9.50
N GLN A 308 -1.13 22.91 -10.58
CA GLN A 308 -2.18 23.75 -11.17
C GLN A 308 -3.57 23.54 -10.55
N MET A 309 -3.80 22.44 -9.84
CA MET A 309 -5.01 22.25 -9.02
C MET A 309 -4.87 22.89 -7.63
N GLY A 310 -3.65 23.26 -7.20
CA GLY A 310 -3.43 23.98 -5.94
C GLY A 310 -3.48 23.12 -4.67
N ALA A 311 -3.56 21.79 -4.78
CA ALA A 311 -3.43 20.86 -3.66
C ALA A 311 -2.02 20.87 -3.02
N GLY A 312 -1.00 21.15 -3.83
CA GLY A 312 0.41 21.15 -3.43
C GLY A 312 1.03 19.75 -3.43
N ALA A 313 2.33 19.68 -3.69
CA ALA A 313 3.04 18.44 -4.06
C ALA A 313 2.72 17.23 -3.19
N SER A 314 2.72 17.37 -1.86
CA SER A 314 2.48 16.28 -0.90
C SER A 314 1.09 15.63 -0.96
N TYR A 315 0.13 16.24 -1.66
CA TYR A 315 -1.25 15.73 -1.79
C TYR A 315 -1.67 15.57 -3.26
N SER A 316 -0.74 15.73 -4.21
CA SER A 316 -1.04 15.63 -5.64
C SER A 316 -0.65 14.27 -6.19
N VAL A 317 -1.59 13.63 -6.89
CA VAL A 317 -1.31 12.52 -7.81
C VAL A 317 -1.14 13.09 -9.22
N LEU A 318 0.01 12.85 -9.84
CA LEU A 318 0.33 13.30 -11.20
C LEU A 318 0.32 12.13 -12.18
N TRP A 319 -0.04 12.40 -13.44
CA TRP A 319 0.12 11.47 -14.56
C TRP A 319 0.73 12.16 -15.78
N ALA A 320 1.08 11.39 -16.81
CA ALA A 320 1.25 11.91 -18.16
C ALA A 320 -0.10 11.95 -18.92
N GLU A 321 -0.90 10.89 -18.77
CA GLU A 321 -2.24 10.73 -19.32
C GLU A 321 -3.09 9.88 -18.35
N SER A 322 -4.42 10.01 -18.38
CA SER A 322 -5.32 9.14 -17.63
C SER A 322 -5.90 8.04 -18.52
N HIS A 323 -6.69 7.15 -17.91
CA HIS A 323 -7.47 6.18 -18.67
C HIS A 323 -8.50 6.86 -19.59
N ASP A 324 -9.18 7.90 -19.11
CA ASP A 324 -10.17 8.70 -19.82
C ASP A 324 -9.55 9.40 -21.03
N THR A 325 -8.43 10.11 -20.83
CA THR A 325 -7.79 10.87 -21.93
C THR A 325 -7.31 9.93 -23.05
N TYR A 326 -6.96 8.68 -22.71
CA TYR A 326 -6.62 7.67 -23.70
C TYR A 326 -7.88 7.05 -24.34
N MET A 327 -8.86 6.61 -23.55
CA MET A 327 -10.06 5.90 -24.02
C MET A 327 -11.08 6.79 -24.73
N HIS A 328 -10.98 8.12 -24.58
CA HIS A 328 -11.71 9.14 -25.35
C HIS A 328 -10.84 9.81 -26.45
N ASP A 329 -9.76 9.15 -26.87
CA ASP A 329 -8.90 9.50 -28.01
C ASP A 329 -8.14 10.86 -27.92
N GLU A 330 -8.08 11.52 -26.77
CA GLU A 330 -7.28 12.74 -26.57
C GLU A 330 -5.75 12.44 -26.57
N THR A 331 -5.36 11.27 -26.07
CA THR A 331 -3.96 10.83 -25.94
C THR A 331 -3.64 9.48 -26.61
N SER A 332 -4.61 8.76 -27.15
CA SER A 332 -4.39 7.46 -27.83
C SER A 332 -3.34 7.54 -28.95
N GLY A 333 -3.43 8.56 -29.80
CA GLY A 333 -2.47 8.84 -30.88
C GLY A 333 -1.12 9.43 -30.43
N VAL A 334 -0.86 9.63 -29.14
CA VAL A 334 0.41 10.14 -28.62
C VAL A 334 1.43 9.00 -28.53
N SER A 335 2.67 9.22 -28.99
CA SER A 335 3.69 8.18 -28.99
C SER A 335 4.38 8.01 -27.63
N ASN A 336 4.82 6.78 -27.35
CA ASN A 336 5.40 6.42 -26.05
C ASN A 336 6.73 7.14 -25.75
N SER A 337 7.42 7.67 -26.77
CA SER A 337 8.57 8.57 -26.56
C SER A 337 8.15 9.92 -25.98
N VAL A 338 6.97 10.44 -26.35
CA VAL A 338 6.42 11.68 -25.79
C VAL A 338 5.89 11.44 -24.38
N ILE A 339 5.24 10.30 -24.12
CA ILE A 339 4.86 9.86 -22.76
C ILE A 339 6.11 9.77 -21.87
N ALA A 340 7.18 9.10 -22.31
CA ALA A 340 8.43 9.00 -21.56
C ALA A 340 9.11 10.36 -21.29
N LYS A 341 9.03 11.31 -22.24
CA LYS A 341 9.53 12.70 -22.07
C LYS A 341 8.72 13.51 -21.06
N ALA A 342 7.40 13.30 -20.98
CA ALA A 342 6.56 13.88 -19.93
C ALA A 342 6.85 13.22 -18.57
N TRP A 343 6.92 11.89 -18.53
CA TRP A 343 7.21 11.09 -17.34
C TRP A 343 8.57 11.42 -16.72
N ALA A 344 9.57 11.73 -17.54
CA ALA A 344 10.89 12.17 -17.08
C ALA A 344 10.84 13.42 -16.18
N ILE A 345 9.75 14.19 -16.20
CA ILE A 345 9.48 15.27 -15.26
C ILE A 345 8.37 14.91 -14.27
N THR A 346 7.21 14.41 -14.70
CA THR A 346 6.05 14.13 -13.82
C THR A 346 6.25 12.92 -12.90
N GLY A 347 6.98 11.90 -13.35
CA GLY A 347 7.45 10.78 -12.54
C GLY A 347 8.52 11.24 -11.53
N ALA A 348 9.50 12.02 -11.98
CA ALA A 348 10.66 12.42 -11.19
C ALA A 348 10.40 13.48 -10.09
N ARG A 349 9.19 14.08 -10.02
CA ARG A 349 8.81 15.08 -9.00
C ARG A 349 9.00 14.58 -7.57
N ALA A 350 9.38 15.50 -6.69
CA ALA A 350 9.40 15.30 -5.25
C ALA A 350 7.99 15.32 -4.65
N LYS A 351 7.77 14.53 -3.60
CA LYS A 351 6.57 14.50 -2.73
C LYS A 351 5.24 14.08 -3.38
N SER A 352 4.97 14.41 -4.64
CA SER A 352 3.76 13.97 -5.35
C SER A 352 3.86 12.54 -5.82
N THR A 353 2.81 11.76 -5.56
CA THR A 353 2.62 10.43 -6.14
C THR A 353 2.53 10.55 -7.66
N SER A 354 3.10 9.60 -8.39
CA SER A 354 3.07 9.62 -9.86
C SER A 354 2.45 8.32 -10.38
N LEU A 355 1.37 8.42 -11.16
CA LEU A 355 0.64 7.31 -11.76
C LEU A 355 1.02 7.15 -13.24
N TYR A 356 1.63 6.00 -13.59
CA TYR A 356 1.89 5.63 -14.98
C TYR A 356 0.72 4.82 -15.51
N PHE A 357 0.16 5.22 -16.66
CA PHE A 357 -0.95 4.52 -17.29
C PHE A 357 -0.47 3.35 -18.16
N ALA A 358 -0.81 2.11 -17.80
CA ALA A 358 -0.57 0.96 -18.66
C ALA A 358 -1.64 0.91 -19.75
N ARG A 359 -1.36 1.55 -20.90
CA ARG A 359 -2.21 1.59 -22.10
C ARG A 359 -2.81 0.20 -22.39
N PRO A 360 -4.15 0.06 -22.43
CA PRO A 360 -4.76 -1.25 -22.27
C PRO A 360 -4.55 -2.16 -23.47
N ASN A 361 -4.65 -3.46 -23.21
CA ASN A 361 -4.83 -4.47 -24.25
C ASN A 361 -6.13 -4.19 -25.05
N SER A 362 -6.21 -4.66 -26.30
CA SER A 362 -7.47 -4.62 -27.07
C SER A 362 -8.55 -5.52 -26.46
N THR A 363 -8.14 -6.46 -25.61
CA THR A 363 -8.95 -7.49 -24.96
C THR A 363 -9.06 -7.18 -23.46
N MET A 364 -10.28 -7.19 -22.91
CA MET A 364 -10.50 -6.98 -21.46
C MET A 364 -9.82 -8.07 -20.63
N GLY A 365 -9.43 -7.78 -19.39
CA GLY A 365 -8.88 -8.76 -18.45
C GLY A 365 -7.40 -9.15 -18.67
N LEU A 366 -6.84 -8.87 -19.84
CA LEU A 366 -5.44 -9.17 -20.18
C LEU A 366 -4.48 -8.04 -19.81
N ALA A 367 -3.23 -8.39 -19.50
CA ALA A 367 -2.16 -7.42 -19.33
C ALA A 367 -1.90 -6.59 -20.60
N SER A 368 -1.36 -5.38 -20.41
CA SER A 368 -1.06 -4.43 -21.48
C SER A 368 -0.15 -5.04 -22.56
N SER A 369 -0.60 -4.96 -23.82
CA SER A 369 0.23 -5.26 -24.99
C SER A 369 1.30 -4.20 -25.26
N ASP A 370 1.19 -3.02 -24.64
CA ASP A 370 2.19 -1.96 -24.68
C ASP A 370 3.16 -2.11 -23.50
N THR A 371 4.40 -2.53 -23.78
CA THR A 371 5.42 -2.75 -22.74
C THR A 371 6.16 -1.49 -22.29
N SER A 372 5.73 -0.29 -22.71
CA SER A 372 6.40 0.98 -22.35
C SER A 372 6.49 1.24 -20.85
N TRP A 373 5.52 0.75 -20.06
CA TRP A 373 5.51 0.83 -18.59
C TRP A 373 6.72 0.16 -17.92
N LYS A 374 7.34 -0.84 -18.57
CA LYS A 374 8.60 -1.48 -18.15
C LYS A 374 9.79 -1.17 -19.07
N SER A 375 9.66 -0.16 -19.94
CA SER A 375 10.80 0.31 -20.74
C SER A 375 11.90 0.89 -19.86
N THR A 376 13.16 0.80 -20.31
CA THR A 376 14.32 1.30 -19.54
C THR A 376 14.14 2.74 -19.07
N ALA A 377 13.55 3.61 -19.90
CA ALA A 377 13.35 5.01 -19.54
C ALA A 377 12.42 5.15 -18.35
N VAL A 378 11.25 4.50 -18.40
CA VAL A 378 10.26 4.53 -17.32
C VAL A 378 10.81 3.88 -16.05
N ARG A 379 11.48 2.72 -16.17
CA ARG A 379 12.14 2.03 -15.06
C ARG A 379 13.18 2.90 -14.35
N GLU A 380 14.10 3.52 -15.08
CA GLU A 380 15.13 4.34 -14.43
C GLU A 380 14.54 5.62 -13.82
N ILE A 381 13.51 6.23 -14.43
CA ILE A 381 12.77 7.36 -13.84
C ILE A 381 12.12 6.93 -12.51
N ASN A 382 11.53 5.74 -12.45
CA ASN A 382 10.91 5.21 -11.24
C ASN A 382 11.95 4.91 -10.15
N LYS A 383 13.05 4.19 -10.49
CA LYS A 383 14.18 3.97 -9.57
C LYS A 383 14.75 5.30 -9.04
N PHE A 384 14.90 6.31 -9.90
CA PHE A 384 15.35 7.65 -9.54
C PHE A 384 14.39 8.36 -8.60
N LYS A 385 13.08 8.33 -8.87
CA LYS A 385 12.05 8.93 -8.00
C LYS A 385 12.17 8.41 -6.56
N ASN A 386 12.35 7.10 -6.43
CA ASN A 386 12.38 6.39 -5.16
C ASN A 386 13.74 6.56 -4.45
N TYR A 387 14.87 6.45 -5.16
CA TYR A 387 16.21 6.72 -4.62
C TYR A 387 16.35 8.16 -4.09
N PHE A 388 15.70 9.13 -4.74
CA PHE A 388 15.63 10.51 -4.28
C PHE A 388 14.40 10.82 -3.41
N MET A 389 13.79 9.86 -2.69
CA MET A 389 12.72 10.19 -1.74
C MET A 389 13.22 11.17 -0.65
N GLY A 390 12.33 12.07 -0.20
CA GLY A 390 12.65 13.15 0.76
C GLY A 390 13.47 14.32 0.17
N GLN A 391 14.31 14.07 -0.83
CA GLN A 391 15.24 15.06 -1.38
C GLN A 391 14.53 16.20 -2.14
N SER A 392 15.08 17.42 -2.04
CA SER A 392 14.55 18.60 -2.74
C SER A 392 14.53 18.42 -4.26
N GLU A 393 13.65 19.13 -4.96
CA GLU A 393 13.66 19.24 -6.42
C GLU A 393 14.03 20.66 -6.89
N TYR A 394 14.54 20.76 -8.12
CA TYR A 394 14.63 22.01 -8.87
C TYR A 394 14.39 21.74 -10.36
N LEU A 395 13.39 22.40 -10.95
CA LEU A 395 13.01 22.24 -12.35
C LEU A 395 13.52 23.43 -13.17
N ALA A 396 14.08 23.16 -14.35
CA ALA A 396 14.54 24.18 -15.27
C ALA A 396 14.56 23.68 -16.73
N SER A 397 14.88 24.57 -17.67
CA SER A 397 14.98 24.25 -19.09
C SER A 397 16.13 24.98 -19.77
N SER A 398 16.54 24.49 -20.94
CA SER A 398 17.50 25.14 -21.84
C SER A 398 17.22 24.69 -23.28
N GLY A 399 16.88 25.64 -24.16
CA GLY A 399 16.52 25.36 -25.55
C GLY A 399 15.33 24.38 -25.68
N LYS A 400 15.60 23.18 -26.16
CA LYS A 400 14.62 22.08 -26.29
C LYS A 400 14.73 20.99 -25.20
N THR A 401 15.50 21.25 -24.14
CA THR A 401 15.71 20.32 -23.02
C THR A 401 15.04 20.83 -21.74
N ALA A 402 14.15 20.05 -21.14
CA ALA A 402 13.65 20.23 -19.78
C ALA A 402 14.41 19.30 -18.83
N TYR A 403 14.56 19.67 -17.56
CA TYR A 403 15.24 18.85 -16.56
C TYR A 403 14.77 19.13 -15.14
N ILE A 404 14.94 18.13 -14.28
CA ILE A 404 14.64 18.19 -12.84
C ILE A 404 15.82 17.61 -12.04
N GLU A 405 16.54 18.49 -11.34
CA GLU A 405 17.54 18.10 -10.35
C GLU A 405 16.86 17.59 -9.09
N ARG A 406 17.43 16.56 -8.44
CA ARG A 406 17.01 16.05 -7.14
C ARG A 406 18.22 15.97 -6.20
N GLY A 407 18.06 16.47 -4.98
CA GLY A 407 19.15 16.60 -4.00
C GLY A 407 20.32 17.42 -4.55
N THR A 408 21.53 16.88 -4.44
CA THR A 408 22.78 17.42 -5.00
C THR A 408 23.50 16.44 -5.94
N THR A 409 22.90 15.29 -6.26
CA THR A 409 23.59 14.17 -6.94
C THR A 409 22.80 13.49 -8.05
N GLY A 410 21.60 14.00 -8.41
CA GLY A 410 20.80 13.45 -9.50
C GLY A 410 20.06 14.47 -10.36
N VAL A 411 19.84 14.13 -11.64
CA VAL A 411 18.96 14.87 -12.54
C VAL A 411 18.28 13.95 -13.57
N CYS A 412 16.97 14.12 -13.76
CA CYS A 412 16.26 13.59 -14.93
C CYS A 412 16.19 14.65 -16.03
N ILE A 413 16.45 14.25 -17.26
CA ILE A 413 16.57 15.14 -18.43
C ILE A 413 15.62 14.65 -19.54
N ALA A 414 14.78 15.54 -20.06
CA ALA A 414 13.92 15.33 -21.21
C ALA A 414 14.35 16.24 -22.38
N LYS A 415 15.05 15.67 -23.36
CA LYS A 415 15.48 16.36 -24.58
C LYS A 415 14.42 16.15 -25.68
N LEU A 416 13.59 17.16 -25.90
CA LEU A 416 12.37 17.03 -26.70
C LEU A 416 12.68 16.81 -28.19
N ASP A 417 13.77 17.40 -28.68
CA ASP A 417 14.29 17.27 -30.04
C ASP A 417 15.11 15.99 -30.31
N GLY A 418 15.19 15.05 -29.36
CA GLY A 418 15.80 13.72 -29.56
C GLY A 418 17.11 13.52 -28.81
N SER A 419 18.06 12.81 -29.42
CA SER A 419 19.41 12.61 -28.86
C SER A 419 20.34 13.81 -29.08
N GLY A 420 21.48 13.80 -28.40
CA GLY A 420 22.58 14.73 -28.62
C GLY A 420 23.04 15.43 -27.34
N ASP A 421 24.05 16.28 -27.49
CA ASP A 421 24.71 16.91 -26.36
C ASP A 421 23.85 17.98 -25.67
N VAL A 422 24.04 18.08 -24.35
CA VAL A 422 23.45 19.12 -23.51
C VAL A 422 24.53 19.78 -22.65
N SER A 423 24.32 21.06 -22.33
CA SER A 423 25.16 21.84 -21.41
C SER A 423 24.26 22.70 -20.52
N LEU A 424 23.59 22.04 -19.58
CA LEU A 424 22.56 22.62 -18.72
C LEU A 424 23.20 23.35 -17.53
N THR A 425 22.46 24.25 -16.88
CA THR A 425 22.88 24.81 -15.58
C THR A 425 22.72 23.72 -14.53
N ALA A 426 23.74 23.56 -13.69
CA ALA A 426 23.63 22.82 -12.44
C ALA A 426 23.32 23.83 -11.33
N ASN A 427 22.16 23.70 -10.69
CA ASN A 427 21.69 24.59 -9.62
C ASN A 427 22.20 24.15 -8.24
N LYS A 428 22.12 22.85 -7.96
CA LYS A 428 22.62 22.24 -6.72
C LYS A 428 23.47 20.99 -6.93
N MET A 429 23.56 20.45 -8.15
CA MET A 429 24.43 19.29 -8.38
C MET A 429 25.90 19.57 -8.05
N GLU A 430 26.50 18.69 -7.27
CA GLU A 430 27.92 18.72 -6.89
C GLU A 430 28.83 18.43 -8.09
N SER A 431 30.02 19.04 -8.11
CA SER A 431 30.99 18.83 -9.20
C SER A 431 31.57 17.43 -9.15
N GLY A 432 31.55 16.72 -10.28
CA GLY A 432 31.92 15.31 -10.35
C GLY A 432 31.47 14.64 -11.64
N THR A 433 31.61 13.32 -11.69
CA THR A 433 31.25 12.49 -12.85
C THR A 433 30.08 11.58 -12.48
N TYR A 434 29.06 11.58 -13.33
CA TYR A 434 27.79 10.86 -13.13
C TYR A 434 27.48 10.00 -14.35
N LYS A 435 26.68 8.95 -14.16
CA LYS A 435 26.25 8.04 -15.23
C LYS A 435 24.77 8.21 -15.55
N ASP A 436 24.42 8.27 -16.84
CA ASP A 436 23.04 8.05 -17.28
C ASP A 436 22.71 6.56 -17.18
N GLN A 437 21.73 6.20 -16.36
CA GLN A 437 21.31 4.80 -16.18
C GLN A 437 20.54 4.25 -17.40
N ILE A 438 20.06 5.10 -18.31
CA ILE A 438 19.33 4.67 -19.53
C ILE A 438 20.27 4.24 -20.66
N SER A 439 21.33 5.00 -20.92
CA SER A 439 22.28 4.75 -22.02
C SER A 439 23.67 4.29 -21.59
N GLY A 440 24.02 4.48 -20.31
CA GLY A 440 25.38 4.30 -19.81
C GLY A 440 26.32 5.48 -20.06
N ASN A 441 25.87 6.54 -20.76
CA ASN A 441 26.69 7.70 -21.09
C ASN A 441 27.17 8.45 -19.84
N THR A 442 28.38 9.00 -19.94
CA THR A 442 28.99 9.82 -18.89
C THR A 442 28.50 11.26 -18.97
N PHE A 443 28.13 11.82 -17.82
CA PHE A 443 27.86 13.24 -17.62
C PHE A 443 28.86 13.82 -16.62
N THR A 444 29.29 15.07 -16.81
CA THR A 444 30.22 15.77 -15.91
C THR A 444 29.59 17.07 -15.43
N VAL A 445 29.60 17.27 -14.11
CA VAL A 445 29.23 18.54 -13.47
C VAL A 445 30.51 19.29 -13.13
N SER A 446 30.65 20.52 -13.62
CA SER A 446 31.76 21.42 -13.30
C SER A 446 31.39 22.88 -13.61
N GLY A 447 31.87 23.83 -12.81
CA GLY A 447 31.67 25.27 -13.06
C GLY A 447 30.21 25.71 -13.19
N GLY A 448 29.30 25.11 -12.40
CA GLY A 448 27.85 25.40 -12.46
C GLY A 448 27.16 24.87 -13.72
N LYS A 449 27.77 23.92 -14.45
CA LYS A 449 27.19 23.28 -15.63
C LYS A 449 27.27 21.76 -15.55
N ILE A 450 26.18 21.09 -15.94
CA ILE A 450 26.21 19.66 -16.27
C ILE A 450 26.26 19.47 -17.78
N LYS A 451 27.17 18.61 -18.24
CA LYS A 451 27.42 18.33 -19.66
C LYS A 451 27.43 16.82 -19.92
N GLY A 452 26.88 16.40 -21.06
CA GLY A 452 26.88 15.00 -21.51
C GLY A 452 25.93 14.80 -22.70
N THR A 453 25.88 13.59 -23.23
CA THR A 453 25.09 13.24 -24.42
C THR A 453 23.82 12.48 -24.04
N VAL A 454 22.64 13.02 -24.37
CA VAL A 454 21.36 12.32 -24.18
C VAL A 454 21.16 11.28 -25.29
N GLY A 455 20.80 10.05 -24.92
CA GLY A 455 20.62 8.94 -25.85
C GLY A 455 19.40 9.04 -26.77
N SER A 456 19.26 8.09 -27.71
CA SER A 456 18.22 8.05 -28.75
C SER A 456 16.77 8.11 -28.24
N LYS A 457 16.52 7.74 -26.98
CA LYS A 457 15.20 7.83 -26.33
C LYS A 457 14.76 9.28 -26.05
N GLY A 458 15.67 10.26 -26.13
CA GLY A 458 15.42 11.66 -25.78
C GLY A 458 15.22 11.89 -24.27
N VAL A 459 15.65 10.93 -23.45
CA VAL A 459 15.60 10.96 -21.99
C VAL A 459 16.92 10.44 -21.44
N ALA A 460 17.42 11.06 -20.37
CA ALA A 460 18.54 10.56 -19.57
C ALA A 460 18.20 10.68 -18.07
N VAL A 461 18.65 9.72 -17.27
CA VAL A 461 18.44 9.64 -15.81
C VAL A 461 19.82 9.54 -15.16
N VAL A 462 20.34 10.69 -14.75
CA VAL A 462 21.76 10.89 -14.45
C VAL A 462 21.97 10.97 -12.95
N TYR A 463 22.53 9.91 -12.37
CA TYR A 463 22.98 9.83 -10.98
C TYR A 463 23.93 8.65 -10.82
N ASN A 464 24.72 8.63 -9.74
CA ASN A 464 25.51 7.45 -9.39
C ASN A 464 24.69 6.56 -8.46
N ALA A 465 24.01 5.56 -9.03
CA ALA A 465 23.32 4.54 -8.24
C ALA A 465 24.33 3.75 -7.39
N PRO A 466 23.96 3.30 -6.18
CA PRO A 466 24.75 2.34 -5.43
C PRO A 466 24.90 1.05 -6.24
N SER A 467 26.02 0.36 -6.07
CA SER A 467 26.25 -0.94 -6.71
C SER A 467 25.22 -1.95 -6.21
N GLU A 468 24.31 -2.40 -7.10
CA GLU A 468 23.40 -3.51 -6.79
C GLU A 468 24.25 -4.74 -6.39
N PRO A 469 23.90 -5.44 -5.30
CA PRO A 469 24.65 -6.62 -4.87
C PRO A 469 24.58 -7.68 -5.97
N THR A 470 25.74 -8.21 -6.37
CA THR A 470 25.86 -9.05 -7.56
C THR A 470 25.10 -10.37 -7.39
N THR A 471 23.90 -10.45 -7.96
CA THR A 471 23.15 -11.71 -8.05
C THR A 471 23.95 -12.71 -8.88
N VAL A 472 24.26 -13.87 -8.30
CA VAL A 472 24.94 -14.97 -8.99
C VAL A 472 24.10 -15.37 -10.22
N PRO A 473 24.72 -15.61 -11.40
CA PRO A 473 23.96 -15.95 -12.61
C PRO A 473 23.06 -17.16 -12.41
N ALA A 474 21.83 -17.07 -12.94
CA ALA A 474 20.85 -18.15 -12.87
C ALA A 474 21.44 -19.45 -13.44
N THR A 475 21.57 -20.47 -12.60
CA THR A 475 21.94 -21.82 -13.04
C THR A 475 20.75 -22.44 -13.77
N ALA A 476 21.02 -23.28 -14.76
CA ALA A 476 20.00 -23.77 -15.70
C ALA A 476 18.85 -24.54 -15.03
N ALA A 477 17.69 -24.55 -15.70
CA ALA A 477 16.45 -25.13 -15.20
C ALA A 477 16.59 -26.62 -14.79
N PRO A 478 15.92 -27.05 -13.70
CA PRO A 478 16.01 -28.42 -13.22
C PRO A 478 15.31 -29.39 -14.18
N THR A 479 16.09 -30.27 -14.80
CA THR A 479 15.55 -31.39 -15.58
C THR A 479 15.03 -32.46 -14.61
N THR A 480 13.78 -32.90 -14.80
CA THR A 480 13.14 -33.91 -13.96
C THR A 480 13.81 -35.28 -14.06
N ILE A 481 14.25 -35.85 -12.94
CA ILE A 481 14.64 -37.26 -12.81
C ILE A 481 13.98 -37.82 -11.53
N ALA A 482 13.46 -39.04 -11.60
CA ALA A 482 12.70 -39.69 -10.53
C ALA A 482 13.61 -40.17 -9.36
N PRO A 483 13.07 -40.31 -8.14
CA PRO A 483 13.82 -40.82 -7.00
C PRO A 483 13.96 -42.34 -7.05
N THR A 484 15.18 -42.84 -6.79
CA THR A 484 15.46 -44.26 -6.53
C THR A 484 16.03 -44.41 -5.13
N THR A 485 15.33 -45.10 -4.25
CA THR A 485 15.74 -45.31 -2.86
C THR A 485 16.78 -46.42 -2.73
N THR A 486 17.93 -46.12 -2.13
CA THR A 486 18.80 -47.12 -1.49
C THR A 486 19.45 -46.57 -0.23
N VAL A 487 19.53 -47.39 0.81
CA VAL A 487 20.22 -47.11 2.08
C VAL A 487 21.10 -48.31 2.42
N PRO A 488 22.38 -48.09 2.75
CA PRO A 488 23.12 -48.96 3.65
C PRO A 488 23.62 -48.17 4.87
N ALA A 489 23.51 -48.75 6.07
CA ALA A 489 24.02 -48.17 7.32
C ALA A 489 25.24 -48.94 7.84
N THR A 490 26.16 -48.25 8.54
CA THR A 490 27.01 -48.89 9.58
C THR A 490 27.63 -47.89 10.56
N THR A 491 27.28 -48.06 11.84
CA THR A 491 28.11 -47.91 13.07
C THR A 491 29.24 -46.86 13.19
N ALA A 492 29.13 -46.01 14.22
CA ALA A 492 30.23 -45.34 14.94
C ALA A 492 30.97 -46.34 15.88
N ALA A 493 31.90 -46.03 16.81
CA ALA A 493 32.36 -44.80 17.50
C ALA A 493 33.77 -45.07 18.10
N PRO A 494 34.28 -44.43 19.19
CA PRO A 494 33.95 -43.19 19.93
C PRO A 494 35.11 -42.15 19.74
N THR A 495 35.70 -41.34 20.65
CA THR A 495 35.70 -40.97 22.11
C THR A 495 36.61 -39.70 22.18
N THR A 496 36.62 -38.70 23.08
CA THR A 496 35.88 -38.15 24.26
C THR A 496 36.34 -36.66 24.38
N VAL A 497 35.99 -35.73 25.28
CA VAL A 497 35.29 -35.60 26.59
C VAL A 497 34.62 -34.20 26.57
N GLU A 498 33.41 -33.97 27.12
CA GLU A 498 33.06 -33.58 28.52
C GLU A 498 33.57 -32.18 28.99
N PRO A 499 32.75 -31.32 29.66
CA PRO A 499 31.29 -31.34 29.86
C PRO A 499 30.55 -30.14 29.23
N ALA A 500 29.23 -30.28 29.08
CA ALA A 500 28.28 -29.17 28.85
C ALA A 500 27.02 -29.39 29.70
N ALA A 501 26.25 -28.33 29.95
CA ALA A 501 25.07 -28.37 30.83
C ALA A 501 23.85 -29.06 30.19
N GLU A 502 22.87 -29.42 31.02
CA GLU A 502 21.71 -30.25 30.66
C GLU A 502 20.79 -29.57 29.62
N GLU A 503 20.64 -30.18 28.44
CA GLU A 503 19.55 -29.85 27.52
C GLU A 503 18.26 -30.55 27.97
N THR A 504 17.27 -29.77 28.41
CA THR A 504 15.90 -30.27 28.59
C THR A 504 15.26 -30.53 27.22
N GLN A 505 14.68 -31.71 27.02
CA GLN A 505 13.98 -32.07 25.78
C GLN A 505 12.90 -31.05 25.38
N PRO A 506 12.64 -30.85 24.07
CA PRO A 506 11.47 -30.09 23.63
C PRO A 506 10.18 -30.83 24.00
N THR A 507 9.41 -30.27 24.93
CA THR A 507 8.07 -30.77 25.28
C THR A 507 7.13 -30.69 24.07
N THR A 508 6.72 -31.83 23.54
CA THR A 508 5.65 -31.92 22.54
C THR A 508 4.32 -31.47 23.16
N VAL A 509 3.78 -30.34 22.72
CA VAL A 509 2.42 -29.92 23.08
C VAL A 509 1.43 -30.94 22.48
N PRO A 510 0.50 -31.51 23.26
CA PRO A 510 -0.45 -32.49 22.73
C PRO A 510 -1.40 -31.83 21.72
N ALA A 511 -1.69 -32.52 20.62
CA ALA A 511 -2.75 -32.12 19.69
C ALA A 511 -4.10 -32.13 20.41
N THR A 512 -4.95 -31.13 20.13
CA THR A 512 -6.29 -31.06 20.74
C THR A 512 -7.27 -31.88 19.88
N GLN A 513 -8.22 -32.54 20.52
CA GLN A 513 -9.34 -33.20 19.85
C GLN A 513 -10.59 -32.34 20.02
N VAL A 514 -11.36 -32.17 18.93
CA VAL A 514 -12.63 -31.43 18.89
C VAL A 514 -13.64 -32.22 18.06
N THR A 515 -14.94 -32.06 18.31
CA THR A 515 -15.98 -32.85 17.65
C THR A 515 -16.78 -31.99 16.67
N VAL A 516 -17.03 -32.47 15.46
CA VAL A 516 -17.91 -31.78 14.49
C VAL A 516 -19.35 -31.77 15.01
N GLY A 517 -19.98 -30.60 15.09
CA GLY A 517 -21.29 -30.37 15.69
C GLY A 517 -21.27 -29.94 17.17
N ASP A 518 -20.13 -30.06 17.86
CA ASP A 518 -19.89 -29.52 19.21
C ASP A 518 -19.11 -28.21 19.04
N THR A 519 -19.79 -27.08 19.26
CA THR A 519 -19.32 -25.74 18.87
C THR A 519 -19.25 -24.75 20.03
N ASP A 520 -19.88 -25.04 21.17
CA ASP A 520 -19.59 -24.36 22.44
C ASP A 520 -18.54 -25.09 23.31
N GLU A 521 -17.99 -26.21 22.82
CA GLU A 521 -16.96 -27.07 23.46
C GLU A 521 -17.39 -27.62 24.84
N ASP A 522 -18.70 -27.78 25.09
CA ASP A 522 -19.22 -28.39 26.34
C ASP A 522 -19.24 -29.94 26.32
N GLY A 523 -19.05 -30.55 25.15
CA GLY A 523 -18.88 -31.99 24.95
C GLY A 523 -20.15 -32.74 24.51
N GLU A 524 -21.29 -32.06 24.41
CA GLU A 524 -22.56 -32.62 23.93
C GLU A 524 -23.00 -31.90 22.64
N ILE A 525 -23.52 -32.62 21.65
CA ILE A 525 -24.03 -32.02 20.41
C ILE A 525 -25.50 -31.64 20.60
N THR A 526 -25.81 -30.33 20.61
CA THR A 526 -27.12 -29.84 21.04
C THR A 526 -27.71 -28.72 20.16
N ILE A 527 -28.94 -28.29 20.46
CA ILE A 527 -29.57 -27.11 19.83
C ILE A 527 -28.89 -25.78 20.20
N LYS A 528 -28.02 -25.77 21.22
CA LYS A 528 -27.16 -24.60 21.47
C LYS A 528 -26.16 -24.41 20.34
N ASP A 529 -25.60 -25.49 19.81
CA ASP A 529 -24.54 -25.46 18.80
C ASP A 529 -25.03 -24.87 17.49
N VAL A 530 -26.23 -25.26 17.09
CA VAL A 530 -27.02 -24.60 16.05
C VAL A 530 -27.15 -23.09 16.31
N THR A 531 -27.37 -22.69 17.56
CA THR A 531 -27.48 -21.28 17.96
C THR A 531 -26.11 -20.58 17.93
N THR A 532 -25.02 -21.26 18.29
CA THR A 532 -23.64 -20.76 18.27
C THR A 532 -23.17 -20.53 16.83
N ILE A 533 -23.42 -21.48 15.92
CA ILE A 533 -23.25 -21.32 14.46
C ILE A 533 -24.08 -20.13 13.95
N GLN A 534 -25.37 -20.05 14.29
CA GLN A 534 -26.24 -18.94 13.86
C GLN A 534 -25.79 -17.58 14.40
N ARG A 535 -25.27 -17.51 15.62
CA ARG A 535 -24.73 -16.27 16.21
C ARG A 535 -23.43 -15.83 15.54
N TYR A 536 -22.57 -16.76 15.14
CA TYR A 536 -21.39 -16.48 14.35
C TYR A 536 -21.76 -15.95 12.95
N ILE A 537 -22.68 -16.62 12.24
CA ILE A 537 -23.22 -16.16 10.93
C ILE A 537 -23.87 -14.77 11.03
N ALA A 538 -24.45 -14.43 12.19
CA ALA A 538 -25.06 -13.13 12.46
C ALA A 538 -24.08 -12.06 13.02
N GLU A 539 -22.76 -12.32 13.05
CA GLU A 539 -21.72 -11.45 13.60
C GLU A 539 -21.91 -11.09 15.10
N LEU A 540 -22.65 -11.92 15.86
CA LEU A 540 -22.99 -11.71 17.28
C LEU A 540 -22.02 -12.38 18.26
N GLU A 541 -21.01 -13.10 17.76
CA GLU A 541 -19.98 -13.78 18.55
C GLU A 541 -18.73 -14.07 17.71
N ILE A 542 -17.56 -14.07 18.33
CA ILE A 542 -16.29 -14.46 17.69
C ILE A 542 -15.84 -15.78 18.32
N MET A 543 -15.91 -16.88 17.56
CA MET A 543 -15.48 -18.20 18.03
C MET A 543 -13.95 -18.27 18.14
N PRO A 544 -13.36 -18.67 19.29
CA PRO A 544 -11.89 -18.74 19.43
C PRO A 544 -11.21 -19.89 18.67
N ARG A 545 -11.96 -20.92 18.22
CA ARG A 545 -11.41 -22.23 17.81
C ARG A 545 -11.99 -22.81 16.51
N VAL A 546 -11.93 -21.99 15.45
CA VAL A 546 -12.04 -22.39 14.03
C VAL A 546 -13.43 -22.87 13.56
N GLY A 547 -13.86 -22.41 12.39
CA GLY A 547 -14.96 -23.03 11.62
C GLY A 547 -14.59 -24.42 11.06
N LYS A 548 -14.33 -25.37 11.96
CA LYS A 548 -14.07 -26.79 11.67
C LYS A 548 -14.92 -27.74 12.53
N THR A 549 -15.37 -27.28 13.68
CA THR A 549 -16.43 -27.92 14.46
C THR A 549 -17.81 -27.59 13.89
N GLY A 550 -18.02 -26.33 13.48
CA GLY A 550 -19.24 -25.88 12.80
C GLY A 550 -19.36 -26.32 11.34
N ASP A 551 -18.27 -26.69 10.67
CA ASP A 551 -18.23 -27.26 9.31
C ASP A 551 -18.76 -28.71 9.34
N THR A 552 -20.09 -28.83 9.35
CA THR A 552 -20.82 -30.10 9.44
C THR A 552 -21.00 -30.78 8.08
N ASN A 553 -21.01 -29.98 7.01
CA ASN A 553 -21.23 -30.43 5.64
C ASN A 553 -19.90 -30.87 4.98
N GLY A 554 -18.79 -30.19 5.26
CA GLY A 554 -17.45 -30.52 4.78
C GLY A 554 -16.92 -29.74 3.58
N ASP A 555 -17.60 -28.66 3.16
CA ASP A 555 -17.10 -27.77 2.10
C ASP A 555 -15.98 -26.82 2.55
N GLY A 556 -15.85 -26.57 3.86
CA GLY A 556 -14.80 -25.74 4.46
C GLY A 556 -15.16 -24.26 4.64
N GLU A 557 -16.40 -23.85 4.35
CA GLU A 557 -16.98 -22.60 4.83
C GLU A 557 -17.72 -22.85 6.18
N LEU A 558 -18.52 -21.90 6.66
CA LEU A 558 -19.40 -22.08 7.82
C LEU A 558 -20.66 -21.22 7.65
N ASP A 559 -21.76 -21.85 7.21
CA ASP A 559 -22.95 -21.11 6.77
C ASP A 559 -24.30 -21.71 7.24
N ILE A 560 -25.40 -21.21 6.69
CA ILE A 560 -26.76 -21.63 7.09
C ILE A 560 -27.07 -23.09 6.72
N ALA A 561 -26.37 -23.68 5.75
CA ALA A 561 -26.45 -25.11 5.44
C ALA A 561 -25.94 -25.94 6.62
N ASP A 562 -24.86 -25.54 7.29
CA ASP A 562 -24.35 -26.25 8.47
C ASP A 562 -25.30 -26.20 9.65
N ALA A 563 -25.82 -25.01 9.96
CA ALA A 563 -26.88 -24.87 10.96
C ALA A 563 -28.12 -25.71 10.63
N THR A 564 -28.39 -25.95 9.34
CA THR A 564 -29.51 -26.79 8.86
C THR A 564 -29.17 -28.28 8.96
N LEU A 565 -27.98 -28.74 8.56
CA LEU A 565 -27.53 -30.12 8.72
C LEU A 565 -27.53 -30.52 10.21
N LEU A 566 -27.04 -29.64 11.08
CA LEU A 566 -27.02 -29.88 12.52
C LEU A 566 -28.43 -29.93 13.12
N GLN A 567 -29.37 -29.10 12.65
CA GLN A 567 -30.79 -29.23 12.99
C GLN A 567 -31.41 -30.55 12.50
N MET A 568 -31.05 -31.02 11.30
CA MET A 568 -31.55 -32.30 10.76
C MET A 568 -31.01 -33.51 11.54
N PHE A 569 -29.72 -33.49 11.90
CA PHE A 569 -29.10 -34.50 12.78
C PHE A 569 -29.80 -34.59 14.13
N LEU A 570 -30.02 -33.44 14.80
CA LEU A 570 -30.73 -33.35 16.08
C LEU A 570 -32.22 -33.75 16.01
N ALA A 571 -32.77 -33.90 14.80
CA ALA A 571 -34.13 -34.34 14.53
C ALA A 571 -34.22 -35.79 14.03
N GLU A 572 -33.14 -36.58 14.17
CA GLU A 572 -33.04 -37.99 13.77
C GLU A 572 -33.30 -38.25 12.27
N TYR A 573 -33.01 -37.27 11.39
CA TYR A 573 -33.04 -37.49 9.95
C TYR A 573 -31.83 -38.30 9.48
N ASP A 574 -32.07 -39.27 8.60
CA ASP A 574 -31.04 -40.03 7.88
C ASP A 574 -30.31 -39.11 6.88
N ILE A 575 -29.10 -38.66 7.23
CA ILE A 575 -28.28 -37.73 6.45
C ILE A 575 -26.82 -38.18 6.39
N GLU A 576 -26.21 -38.05 5.21
CA GLU A 576 -24.75 -38.07 5.08
C GLU A 576 -24.20 -36.74 5.62
N SER A 577 -23.46 -36.78 6.73
CA SER A 577 -22.86 -35.61 7.37
C SER A 577 -21.57 -35.98 8.10
N ARG A 578 -20.79 -34.98 8.52
CA ARG A 578 -19.58 -35.19 9.34
C ARG A 578 -19.84 -35.09 10.84
N ILE A 579 -21.09 -34.90 11.27
CA ILE A 579 -21.45 -34.62 12.66
C ILE A 579 -21.10 -35.81 13.57
N GLY A 580 -20.51 -35.54 14.73
CA GLY A 580 -19.93 -36.54 15.62
C GLY A 580 -18.51 -37.01 15.24
N GLN A 581 -17.93 -36.51 14.15
CA GLN A 581 -16.54 -36.83 13.79
C GLN A 581 -15.56 -36.11 14.74
N ILE A 582 -14.70 -36.87 15.41
CA ILE A 582 -13.57 -36.30 16.16
C ILE A 582 -12.47 -35.88 15.18
N LEU A 583 -12.15 -34.58 15.18
CA LEU A 583 -11.01 -34.01 14.47
C LEU A 583 -9.84 -33.84 15.43
N THR A 584 -8.64 -34.27 15.01
CA THR A 584 -7.40 -33.93 15.71
C THR A 584 -6.84 -32.66 15.07
N ILE A 585 -6.80 -31.57 15.85
CA ILE A 585 -6.14 -30.32 15.43
C ILE A 585 -4.70 -30.31 15.96
N GLU A 586 -3.75 -30.48 15.03
CA GLU A 586 -2.34 -30.24 15.30
C GLU A 586 -2.12 -28.75 15.60
N ALA A 587 -1.30 -28.46 16.61
CA ALA A 587 -0.86 -27.09 16.86
C ALA A 587 0.01 -26.60 15.68
N PRO A 588 -0.15 -25.35 15.21
CA PRO A 588 0.62 -24.86 14.07
C PRO A 588 2.13 -24.90 14.38
N ALA A 589 2.91 -25.44 13.43
CA ALA A 589 4.35 -25.47 13.54
C ALA A 589 4.92 -24.05 13.67
N SER A 590 5.78 -23.82 14.65
CA SER A 590 6.39 -22.51 14.89
C SER A 590 7.41 -22.18 13.80
N GLU A 591 7.03 -21.32 12.85
CA GLU A 591 8.00 -20.60 12.02
C GLU A 591 8.93 -19.75 12.92
N PRO A 592 10.20 -19.51 12.51
CA PRO A 592 11.16 -18.77 13.32
C PRO A 592 10.73 -17.31 13.48
N ALA A 593 10.26 -16.96 14.68
CA ALA A 593 9.65 -15.67 14.97
C ALA A 593 10.58 -14.47 14.75
N THR A 594 10.26 -13.63 13.78
CA THR A 594 10.80 -12.27 13.61
C THR A 594 10.22 -11.33 14.67
N LYS A 595 10.76 -11.45 15.89
CA LYS A 595 10.47 -10.55 17.03
C LYS A 595 10.85 -9.08 16.71
N PRO A 596 10.17 -8.08 17.30
CA PRO A 596 9.02 -7.42 16.62
C PRO A 596 9.12 -5.88 16.49
N GLN A 597 8.04 -5.23 16.01
CA GLN A 597 7.85 -3.77 16.05
C GLN A 597 7.38 -3.27 17.43
N ASP A 598 7.89 -2.12 17.88
CA ASP A 598 7.51 -1.48 19.16
C ASP A 598 6.04 -1.06 19.25
N TYR A 599 5.45 -1.20 20.43
CA TYR A 599 4.01 -0.96 20.66
C TYR A 599 3.73 0.46 21.14
N THR A 600 2.80 1.18 20.50
CA THR A 600 2.37 2.51 20.96
C THR A 600 1.13 2.40 21.85
N VAL A 601 1.31 2.67 23.15
CA VAL A 601 0.29 2.52 24.20
C VAL A 601 -0.28 3.87 24.64
N TYR A 602 -1.58 3.89 24.91
CA TYR A 602 -2.35 5.08 25.27
C TYR A 602 -2.90 4.98 26.70
N PHE A 603 -2.75 6.04 27.49
CA PHE A 603 -3.34 6.17 28.82
C PHE A 603 -4.29 7.37 28.91
N THR A 604 -5.56 7.09 29.18
CA THR A 604 -6.56 8.12 29.50
C THR A 604 -6.45 8.47 30.98
N ASN A 605 -6.12 9.73 31.27
CA ASN A 605 -6.08 10.32 32.61
C ASN A 605 -7.49 10.57 33.15
N SER A 606 -8.23 9.48 33.34
CA SER A 606 -9.62 9.39 33.83
C SER A 606 -9.82 9.86 35.28
N ARG A 607 -8.73 10.08 36.02
CA ARG A 607 -8.71 10.53 37.42
C ARG A 607 -8.06 11.90 37.61
N SER A 608 -7.83 12.63 36.51
CA SER A 608 -7.31 14.01 36.51
C SER A 608 -6.02 14.19 37.33
N TRP A 609 -5.13 13.19 37.28
CA TRP A 609 -3.79 13.26 37.86
C TRP A 609 -3.05 14.51 37.35
N SER A 610 -2.47 15.28 38.27
CA SER A 610 -1.75 16.52 37.99
C SER A 610 -0.31 16.27 37.54
N GLY A 611 0.30 17.24 36.86
CA GLY A 611 1.72 17.19 36.47
C GLY A 611 1.97 16.36 35.20
N THR A 612 3.10 15.67 35.17
CA THR A 612 3.55 14.85 34.03
C THR A 612 3.13 13.40 34.22
N ILE A 613 2.63 12.77 33.15
CA ILE A 613 2.31 11.34 33.13
C ILE A 613 3.51 10.56 32.58
N TYR A 614 3.81 9.43 33.19
CA TYR A 614 4.92 8.54 32.83
C TYR A 614 4.43 7.11 32.58
N CYS A 615 5.11 6.41 31.68
CA CYS A 615 4.99 4.97 31.45
C CYS A 615 6.26 4.28 31.98
N TYR A 616 6.10 3.41 32.97
CA TYR A 616 7.16 2.55 33.50
C TYR A 616 6.91 1.12 33.04
N TYR A 617 7.89 0.49 32.39
CA TYR A 617 7.76 -0.83 31.78
C TYR A 617 9.02 -1.67 32.03
N TRP A 618 8.86 -3.00 32.01
CA TRP A 618 9.95 -3.96 32.17
C TRP A 618 9.57 -5.35 31.65
N SER A 619 10.56 -6.25 31.62
CA SER A 619 10.38 -7.69 31.47
C SER A 619 10.91 -8.39 32.72
N ASP A 620 10.28 -9.49 33.15
CA ASP A 620 10.76 -10.29 34.27
C ASP A 620 12.04 -11.09 33.86
N GLU A 621 12.33 -11.27 32.56
CA GLU A 621 13.62 -11.80 32.05
C GLU A 621 14.73 -10.74 31.99
N ASN A 622 14.40 -9.44 31.90
CA ASN A 622 15.34 -8.38 31.52
C ASN A 622 15.30 -7.18 32.48
N SER A 623 16.01 -7.34 33.60
CA SER A 623 15.94 -6.53 34.84
C SER A 623 16.40 -5.06 34.78
N HIS A 624 16.66 -4.49 33.60
CA HIS A 624 17.44 -3.25 33.45
C HIS A 624 16.79 -2.10 32.65
N MET A 625 15.56 -2.23 32.17
CA MET A 625 15.08 -1.31 31.11
C MET A 625 14.61 0.09 31.56
N LEU A 626 14.16 0.31 32.80
CA LEU A 626 13.85 1.67 33.30
C LEU A 626 14.11 1.89 34.79
N THR A 627 14.44 3.13 35.15
CA THR A 627 14.40 3.64 36.54
C THR A 627 13.11 4.41 36.79
N TRP A 628 12.56 4.33 38.01
CA TRP A 628 11.34 5.08 38.39
C TRP A 628 11.55 6.60 38.24
N PRO A 629 10.59 7.37 37.70
CA PRO A 629 9.20 7.02 37.35
C PRO A 629 8.99 6.41 35.96
N GLY A 630 10.04 6.07 35.24
CA GLY A 630 9.97 5.64 33.84
C GLY A 630 9.89 6.82 32.86
N GLU A 631 9.46 6.53 31.64
CA GLU A 631 9.55 7.49 30.54
C GLU A 631 8.34 8.40 30.42
N LYS A 632 8.58 9.64 29.96
CA LYS A 632 7.55 10.67 29.88
C LYS A 632 6.59 10.40 28.71
N MET A 633 5.30 10.26 29.02
CA MET A 633 4.28 10.16 27.98
C MET A 633 4.00 11.52 27.33
N THR A 634 3.75 11.50 26.02
CA THR A 634 3.38 12.69 25.24
C THR A 634 1.87 12.90 25.32
N TYR A 635 1.39 14.14 25.44
CA TYR A 635 -0.05 14.44 25.33
C TYR A 635 -0.50 14.25 23.88
N ASP A 636 -1.56 13.46 23.70
CA ASP A 636 -2.14 13.13 22.39
C ASP A 636 -3.40 13.98 22.15
N ARG A 637 -4.48 13.72 22.89
CA ARG A 637 -5.77 14.40 22.71
C ARG A 637 -6.57 14.52 24.00
N THR A 638 -7.72 15.18 23.92
CA THR A 638 -8.74 15.19 24.99
C THR A 638 -10.00 14.54 24.44
N ASN A 639 -10.61 13.61 25.19
CA ASN A 639 -11.79 12.86 24.73
C ASN A 639 -13.11 13.64 24.95
N SER A 640 -14.22 13.08 24.46
CA SER A 640 -15.58 13.65 24.63
C SER A 640 -16.04 13.78 26.09
N SER A 641 -15.39 13.09 27.03
CA SER A 641 -15.60 13.22 28.48
C SER A 641 -14.64 14.24 29.14
N ASN A 642 -13.97 15.08 28.34
CA ASN A 642 -12.98 16.07 28.76
C ASN A 642 -11.75 15.49 29.52
N GLN A 643 -11.43 14.22 29.30
CA GLN A 643 -10.26 13.55 29.89
C GLN A 643 -9.09 13.60 28.91
N LYS A 644 -7.89 13.91 29.41
CA LYS A 644 -6.66 13.95 28.61
C LYS A 644 -6.13 12.53 28.37
N ILE A 645 -5.69 12.27 27.15
CA ILE A 645 -5.07 11.02 26.71
C ILE A 645 -3.60 11.31 26.43
N TYR A 646 -2.73 10.41 26.89
CA TYR A 646 -1.30 10.45 26.71
C TYR A 646 -0.83 9.18 25.97
N THR A 647 0.25 9.27 25.21
CA THR A 647 0.79 8.18 24.40
C THR A 647 2.30 8.00 24.61
N PHE A 648 2.78 6.77 24.51
CA PHE A 648 4.20 6.41 24.56
C PHE A 648 4.46 5.10 23.80
N THR A 649 5.66 4.92 23.25
CA THR A 649 6.04 3.72 22.49
C THR A 649 6.96 2.82 23.32
N VAL A 650 6.46 1.66 23.75
CA VAL A 650 7.20 0.69 24.58
C VAL A 650 7.87 -0.38 23.73
N PRO A 651 9.05 -0.88 24.13
CA PRO A 651 9.73 -1.97 23.43
C PRO A 651 8.86 -3.21 23.29
N ALA A 652 8.99 -3.91 22.17
CA ALA A 652 8.16 -5.08 21.87
C ALA A 652 8.51 -6.37 22.63
N ASN A 653 9.36 -6.27 23.65
CA ASN A 653 9.83 -7.36 24.51
C ASN A 653 9.62 -7.06 26.02
N ILE A 654 8.66 -6.21 26.37
CA ILE A 654 8.23 -6.02 27.75
C ILE A 654 7.17 -7.07 28.12
N ASP A 655 7.11 -7.43 29.40
CA ASP A 655 6.05 -8.29 29.95
C ASP A 655 4.99 -7.47 30.72
N TYR A 656 5.36 -6.27 31.20
CA TYR A 656 4.49 -5.42 32.01
C TYR A 656 4.73 -3.93 31.81
N LEU A 657 3.68 -3.14 32.08
CA LEU A 657 3.76 -1.70 32.19
C LEU A 657 2.92 -1.15 33.37
N MET A 658 3.15 0.11 33.72
CA MET A 658 2.48 0.87 34.77
C MET A 658 2.44 2.36 34.38
N PHE A 659 1.32 3.03 34.63
CA PHE A 659 1.18 4.47 34.40
C PHE A 659 1.21 5.22 35.73
N ASN A 660 1.96 6.33 35.81
CA ASN A 660 2.09 7.12 37.05
C ASN A 660 2.29 8.63 36.80
N ASN A 661 2.27 9.43 37.86
CA ASN A 661 2.65 10.86 37.85
C ASN A 661 3.62 11.24 39.00
N ASN A 662 4.44 10.31 39.49
CA ASN A 662 5.21 10.34 40.76
C ASN A 662 4.39 10.38 42.08
N ASP A 663 3.12 10.82 42.06
CA ASP A 663 2.24 10.89 43.24
C ASP A 663 1.26 9.70 43.30
N LYS A 664 0.72 9.31 42.15
CA LYS A 664 -0.27 8.24 41.93
C LYS A 664 0.22 7.32 40.82
N GLN A 665 -0.22 6.06 40.86
CA GLN A 665 0.17 5.01 39.92
C GLN A 665 -0.97 4.00 39.72
N THR A 666 -0.95 3.26 38.61
CA THR A 666 -1.75 2.04 38.44
C THR A 666 -1.16 0.86 39.24
N VAL A 667 -1.89 -0.24 39.31
CA VAL A 667 -1.32 -1.58 39.57
C VAL A 667 -0.37 -2.03 38.43
N LYS A 668 0.36 -3.15 38.62
CA LYS A 668 1.16 -3.84 37.59
C LYS A 668 0.21 -4.35 36.49
N ILE A 669 0.40 -3.93 35.24
CA ILE A 669 -0.43 -4.33 34.09
C ILE A 669 0.36 -5.35 33.25
N PRO A 670 -0.07 -6.62 33.15
CA PRO A 670 0.44 -7.57 32.17
C PRO A 670 0.24 -7.07 30.75
N PHE A 671 1.25 -7.24 29.90
CA PHE A 671 1.27 -6.69 28.55
C PHE A 671 1.80 -7.71 27.55
N ASP A 672 0.98 -8.03 26.55
CA ASP A 672 1.25 -8.99 25.47
C ASP A 672 1.16 -8.34 24.07
N GLY A 673 1.02 -7.01 24.02
CA GLY A 673 0.80 -6.24 22.79
C GLY A 673 -0.64 -6.24 22.24
N THR A 674 -1.55 -7.06 22.77
CA THR A 674 -2.93 -7.16 22.27
C THR A 674 -3.79 -5.94 22.67
N VAL A 675 -3.55 -5.41 23.87
CA VAL A 675 -4.27 -4.27 24.44
C VAL A 675 -3.36 -3.04 24.49
N LEU A 676 -3.70 -2.01 23.71
CA LEU A 676 -2.88 -0.79 23.58
C LEU A 676 -3.51 0.45 24.24
N ARG A 677 -4.66 0.34 24.90
CA ARG A 677 -5.40 1.49 25.44
C ARG A 677 -5.90 1.23 26.85
N PHE A 678 -5.57 2.14 27.75
CA PHE A 678 -5.73 1.98 29.19
C PHE A 678 -6.36 3.22 29.84
N TYR A 679 -6.94 3.03 31.02
CA TYR A 679 -7.36 4.10 31.92
C TYR A 679 -7.35 3.62 33.38
N ALA A 680 -7.21 4.55 34.33
CA ALA A 680 -7.37 4.23 35.74
C ALA A 680 -8.86 4.09 36.12
N LYS A 681 -9.26 2.98 36.73
CA LYS A 681 -10.56 2.78 37.39
C LYS A 681 -10.66 3.67 38.64
N SER A 682 -11.83 3.70 39.28
CA SER A 682 -12.06 4.42 40.54
C SER A 682 -11.68 3.59 41.78
N SER A 683 -11.59 2.27 41.63
CA SER A 683 -11.09 1.34 42.64
C SER A 683 -9.57 1.36 42.73
N THR A 684 -9.04 1.08 43.92
CA THR A 684 -7.61 0.89 44.19
C THR A 684 -7.35 -0.46 44.84
N ASP A 685 -6.12 -0.95 44.75
CA ASP A 685 -5.63 -2.08 45.53
C ASP A 685 -5.50 -1.71 47.04
N SER A 686 -5.12 -2.69 47.86
CA SER A 686 -4.87 -2.51 49.30
C SER A 686 -3.66 -1.62 49.63
N SER A 687 -2.87 -1.21 48.63
CA SER A 687 -1.75 -0.28 48.72
C SER A 687 -2.08 1.12 48.15
N GLY A 688 -3.32 1.37 47.74
CA GLY A 688 -3.77 2.65 47.18
C GLY A 688 -3.41 2.88 45.70
N LYS A 689 -2.93 1.87 44.96
CA LYS A 689 -2.65 1.95 43.52
C LYS A 689 -3.95 1.77 42.73
N TYR A 690 -4.13 2.50 41.65
CA TYR A 690 -5.37 2.44 40.86
C TYR A 690 -5.45 1.17 40.02
N GLU A 691 -6.61 0.50 40.07
CA GLU A 691 -6.95 -0.57 39.14
C GLU A 691 -7.02 -0.05 37.69
N TYR A 692 -6.78 -0.90 36.70
CA TYR A 692 -6.79 -0.50 35.28
C TYR A 692 -8.02 -1.03 34.52
N GLY A 693 -8.43 -0.31 33.48
CA GLY A 693 -9.41 -0.75 32.48
C GLY A 693 -8.98 -0.39 31.06
N THR A 694 -9.71 -0.89 30.07
CA THR A 694 -9.35 -0.85 28.63
C THR A 694 -10.51 -0.29 27.78
N TRP A 695 -10.24 0.18 26.56
CA TRP A 695 -11.21 0.81 25.64
C TRP A 695 -10.73 0.92 24.18
#